data_AF-A0A257ZMQ3-F1
#
_entry.id   AF-A0A257ZMQ3-F1
#
_cell.length_a   1.000
_cell.length_b   1.000
_cell.length_c   1.000
_cell.angle_alpha   90.00
_cell.angle_beta   90.00
_cell.angle_gamma   90.00
#
_symmetry.space_group_name_H-M   'P 1'
#
loop_
_entity.id
_entity.type
_entity.pdbx_description
1 polymer ?
#
loop_
_entity_poly.entity_id
_entity_poly.type
_entity_poly.pdbx_seq_one_letter_code
_entity_poly.pdbx_strand_id
1 'polypeptide(L)'
;MAAVELDHSTYLDWTSYRTTSATTPQDAFAFTATQAATNADTITVAFVINRVSDPASLLDLPWGERQAILASTDAATLWSLYGADTTTYSTVVSDLQTAGATVYLNSDDYVSSAESRTVWATLNASQFDTVFGKELMIGTLPDGEQMYYWEGKLSVESSWNIGGLWFDETSDPTFPETAVSDQSGGASVSLTPSTALGIGNSATTVTSMSPASIAELYNFPELGAGAVYGVTGLIEPEVGITYNSSNTVDVGEFNALLNIYLASIGVTEQAFVYTVGSSQTYSSSSGGERSLDVGIVAAVNPQSLIGMYAGSGSSGNYVATQQALWATYGTAQHPGVISSSYRDDAYPHPDSPFYAAYSGLFVDAALQNVTPITSAGDLGTGHETANGITNVANTKMSPYQLVVGGSSASTMVSAASDPTLTSADGIYTKAMSGDLGTLKMLISGGLKALPASLSADSLLLETVWNSYRVNANGEPVGFDENNAGSGGVDTSQPTPNYQTAYGYPMDAVGGLGGSGRGLPDVVLDAGGNMHYIVPQDDMSGTDHAWGTSAAAPMWAALTTRLNAIFTDQGLPNLGYMNDLLYLSNVIAPGGFNDVQNGNATSTYWIDGSGNIVPTGYGYDAGEGFDLASGLGSPNGLLLARSLTQIAHSQVYYSALPDFLVQENDGSWVSGVDQTFLVQPTLASGAGVSINGTGFSGGMAANSNAWSTQFAQQVMQQDFSSDLVLMFDRLSQGLASDMHAALNTTVSVTIGGDTTLASQGTLSSGFGFVDFANADGGVNLARPIAVAELAGGVSQDVEVRLRQSGMNDLSVMFYEVDDYSGRVNGLRPQDAGYAQAAASQSYQFESGGSVLDGPGYGQYGSAVLVGVDPGDLIAMRLVNNTTGQVYFAYSAANSDGLGHIWNYGLNTWGWEDTAGGGDFDYNDLVVQLDFTSAAGSGWLLDT
;
A
#
# COMPACT_ATOMS: atom_id res chain seq x y z
N MET A 1 -2.69 -41.30 25.23
CA MET A 1 -2.25 -40.18 24.42
C MET A 1 -1.37 -40.74 23.32
N ALA A 2 -1.87 -40.71 22.09
CA ALA A 2 -1.11 -41.09 20.91
C ALA A 2 -0.49 -39.82 20.35
N ALA A 3 0.80 -39.59 20.64
CA ALA A 3 1.51 -38.42 20.17
C ALA A 3 1.77 -38.50 18.66
N VAL A 4 1.65 -37.36 17.98
CA VAL A 4 2.05 -37.16 16.58
C VAL A 4 3.21 -36.17 16.56
N GLU A 5 4.28 -36.51 15.84
CA GLU A 5 5.39 -35.60 15.59
C GLU A 5 4.93 -34.50 14.61
N LEU A 6 5.22 -33.24 14.93
CA LEU A 6 4.93 -32.10 14.07
C LEU A 6 6.10 -31.89 13.10
N ASP A 7 5.82 -31.79 11.81
CA ASP A 7 6.84 -31.44 10.82
C ASP A 7 7.31 -29.99 11.01
N HIS A 8 8.57 -29.72 10.61
CA HIS A 8 9.21 -28.40 10.71
C HIS A 8 9.03 -27.71 12.07
N SER A 9 9.22 -28.48 13.16
CA SER A 9 9.00 -28.02 14.54
C SER A 9 10.28 -28.06 15.40
N THR A 10 11.45 -28.08 14.78
CA THR A 10 12.70 -27.88 15.53
C THR A 10 12.84 -26.42 15.96
N TYR A 11 13.70 -26.14 16.94
CA TYR A 11 13.98 -24.76 17.34
C TYR A 11 14.46 -23.89 16.16
N LEU A 12 15.32 -24.44 15.29
CA LEU A 12 15.78 -23.72 14.10
C LEU A 12 14.70 -23.52 13.03
N ASP A 13 13.70 -24.40 12.97
CA ASP A 13 12.52 -24.17 12.13
C ASP A 13 11.65 -23.03 12.66
N TRP A 14 11.74 -22.68 13.94
CA TRP A 14 11.09 -21.49 14.50
C TRP A 14 11.89 -20.22 14.25
N THR A 15 13.21 -20.28 14.41
CA THR A 15 14.02 -19.06 14.57
C THR A 15 14.85 -18.66 13.35
N SER A 16 15.14 -19.57 12.41
CA SER A 16 16.33 -19.39 11.55
C SER A 16 16.18 -19.84 10.09
N TYR A 17 14.97 -19.77 9.52
CA TYR A 17 14.72 -20.03 8.11
C TYR A 17 15.55 -19.08 7.23
N ARG A 18 16.43 -19.65 6.40
CA ARG A 18 17.35 -18.95 5.50
C ARG A 18 18.38 -18.03 6.17
N THR A 19 18.46 -17.94 7.50
CA THR A 19 19.48 -17.11 8.17
C THR A 19 20.78 -17.88 8.42
N THR A 20 20.71 -19.18 8.71
CA THR A 20 21.86 -20.02 9.07
C THR A 20 21.96 -21.31 8.28
N SER A 21 23.18 -21.83 8.17
CA SER A 21 23.48 -23.17 7.63
C SER A 21 23.69 -24.23 8.72
N ALA A 22 23.72 -23.81 9.99
CA ALA A 22 23.85 -24.71 11.13
C ALA A 22 22.62 -25.63 11.27
N THR A 23 22.84 -26.86 11.74
CA THR A 23 21.78 -27.87 11.91
C THR A 23 21.39 -28.10 13.37
N THR A 24 22.04 -27.42 14.32
CA THR A 24 21.74 -27.51 15.76
C THR A 24 21.66 -26.10 16.36
N PRO A 25 20.81 -25.88 17.38
CA PRO A 25 20.77 -24.60 18.09
C PRO A 25 22.11 -24.22 18.71
N GLN A 26 22.88 -25.19 19.21
CA GLN A 26 24.20 -24.96 19.79
C GLN A 26 25.17 -24.34 18.80
N ASP A 27 25.22 -24.88 17.59
CA ASP A 27 26.11 -24.39 16.53
C ASP A 27 25.57 -23.07 15.95
N ALA A 28 24.25 -22.95 15.79
CA ALA A 28 23.62 -21.75 15.27
C ALA A 28 23.83 -20.56 16.21
N PHE A 29 23.51 -20.68 17.50
CA PHE A 29 23.59 -19.58 18.45
C PHE A 29 24.94 -19.50 19.19
N ALA A 30 25.92 -20.33 18.79
CA ALA A 30 27.25 -20.40 19.39
C ALA A 30 27.23 -20.54 20.94
N PHE A 31 26.37 -21.41 21.47
CA PHE A 31 26.19 -21.55 22.92
C PHE A 31 27.49 -21.90 23.63
N THR A 32 27.85 -21.09 24.64
CA THR A 32 29.03 -21.31 25.48
C THR A 32 28.81 -22.38 26.55
N ALA A 33 27.55 -22.58 26.93
CA ALA A 33 27.08 -23.64 27.83
C ALA A 33 25.64 -24.02 27.50
N THR A 34 25.26 -25.26 27.84
CA THR A 34 23.89 -25.75 27.76
C THR A 34 23.54 -26.52 29.02
N GLN A 35 22.29 -26.43 29.45
CA GLN A 35 21.76 -27.16 30.60
C GLN A 35 20.27 -27.48 30.42
N ALA A 36 19.77 -28.51 31.11
CA ALA A 36 18.34 -28.76 31.18
C ALA A 36 17.64 -27.69 32.04
N ALA A 37 16.47 -27.24 31.60
CA ALA A 37 15.60 -26.38 32.39
C ALA A 37 15.07 -27.13 33.62
N THR A 38 14.79 -26.40 34.70
CA THR A 38 14.22 -26.93 35.93
C THR A 38 12.72 -26.64 36.01
N ASN A 39 12.01 -27.24 36.97
CA ASN A 39 10.59 -26.93 37.17
C ASN A 39 10.31 -25.51 37.73
N ALA A 40 11.36 -24.73 38.04
CA ALA A 40 11.22 -23.30 38.32
C ALA A 40 11.20 -22.46 37.03
N ASP A 41 11.73 -23.01 35.94
CA ASP A 41 11.77 -22.39 34.63
C ASP A 41 10.46 -22.71 33.89
N THR A 42 9.86 -21.68 33.29
CA THR A 42 8.55 -21.79 32.65
C THR A 42 8.53 -21.11 31.30
N ILE A 43 7.74 -21.67 30.38
CA ILE A 43 7.51 -21.16 29.03
C ILE A 43 6.01 -21.08 28.77
N THR A 44 5.54 -19.99 28.19
CA THR A 44 4.13 -19.81 27.81
C THR A 44 3.95 -20.08 26.32
N VAL A 45 2.94 -20.89 25.99
CA VAL A 45 2.73 -21.40 24.63
C VAL A 45 1.29 -21.20 24.21
N ALA A 46 1.09 -20.70 22.99
CA ALA A 46 -0.16 -20.74 22.26
C ALA A 46 -0.28 -22.07 21.51
N PHE A 47 -1.29 -22.86 21.87
CA PHE A 47 -1.71 -24.02 21.11
C PHE A 47 -2.81 -23.59 20.14
N VAL A 48 -2.47 -23.42 18.86
CA VAL A 48 -3.39 -22.94 17.83
C VAL A 48 -4.00 -24.13 17.09
N ILE A 49 -5.30 -24.34 17.29
CA ILE A 49 -6.05 -25.43 16.68
C ILE A 49 -6.39 -25.07 15.22
N ASN A 50 -6.37 -26.06 14.33
CA ASN A 50 -6.79 -25.86 12.94
C ASN A 50 -8.23 -25.31 12.86
N ARG A 51 -8.46 -24.48 11.85
CA ARG A 51 -9.81 -24.02 11.51
C ARG A 51 -10.68 -25.20 11.11
N VAL A 52 -12.00 -25.10 11.33
CA VAL A 52 -12.96 -26.09 10.80
C VAL A 52 -12.94 -26.11 9.26
N SER A 53 -12.78 -24.94 8.63
CA SER A 53 -12.67 -24.75 7.18
C SER A 53 -11.57 -23.75 6.81
N ASP A 54 -10.96 -23.91 5.65
CA ASP A 54 -9.97 -23.00 5.09
C ASP A 54 -10.66 -21.78 4.42
N PRO A 55 -10.35 -20.53 4.82
CA PRO A 55 -10.94 -19.33 4.22
C PRO A 55 -10.32 -18.90 2.89
N ALA A 56 -9.30 -19.57 2.35
CA ALA A 56 -8.59 -19.15 1.13
C ALA A 56 -9.53 -18.77 -0.03
N SER A 57 -10.55 -19.60 -0.31
CA SER A 57 -11.50 -19.32 -1.39
C SER A 57 -12.36 -18.07 -1.17
N LEU A 58 -12.61 -17.69 0.09
CA LEU A 58 -13.31 -16.44 0.42
C LEU A 58 -12.36 -15.25 0.29
N LEU A 59 -11.10 -15.39 0.72
CA LEU A 59 -10.11 -14.31 0.68
C LEU A 59 -9.63 -14.01 -0.74
N ASP A 60 -9.63 -15.01 -1.64
CA ASP A 60 -9.30 -14.87 -3.07
C ASP A 60 -10.39 -14.20 -3.92
N LEU A 61 -11.59 -13.96 -3.38
CA LEU A 61 -12.66 -13.26 -4.09
C LEU A 61 -12.29 -11.78 -4.30
N PRO A 62 -12.84 -11.12 -5.35
CA PRO A 62 -12.81 -9.67 -5.46
C PRO A 62 -13.30 -9.01 -4.17
N TRP A 63 -12.70 -7.87 -3.81
CA TRP A 63 -12.99 -7.16 -2.57
C TRP A 63 -14.50 -6.97 -2.33
N GLY A 64 -15.27 -6.52 -3.32
CA GLY A 64 -16.71 -6.28 -3.18
C GLY A 64 -17.51 -7.54 -2.83
N GLU A 65 -17.21 -8.68 -3.47
CA GLU A 65 -17.83 -9.97 -3.17
C GLU A 65 -17.43 -10.49 -1.78
N ARG A 66 -16.12 -10.40 -1.46
CA ARG A 66 -15.58 -10.76 -0.15
C ARG A 66 -16.29 -9.99 0.96
N GLN A 67 -16.40 -8.66 0.82
CA GLN A 67 -17.04 -7.79 1.80
C GLN A 67 -18.54 -8.04 1.93
N ALA A 68 -19.25 -8.32 0.83
CA ALA A 68 -20.66 -8.66 0.87
C ALA A 68 -20.91 -9.96 1.66
N ILE A 69 -20.04 -10.96 1.52
CA ILE A 69 -20.13 -12.22 2.28
C ILE A 69 -19.82 -11.95 3.76
N LEU A 70 -18.76 -11.21 4.08
CA LEU A 70 -18.40 -10.90 5.47
C LEU A 70 -19.51 -10.10 6.17
N ALA A 71 -20.05 -9.06 5.52
CA ALA A 71 -21.11 -8.22 6.09
C ALA A 71 -22.45 -8.96 6.29
N SER A 72 -22.73 -9.97 5.48
CA SER A 72 -23.97 -10.77 5.58
C SER A 72 -23.85 -12.00 6.51
N THR A 73 -22.64 -12.32 6.97
CA THR A 73 -22.37 -13.46 7.85
C THR A 73 -22.29 -13.00 9.30
N ASP A 74 -23.18 -13.50 10.17
CA ASP A 74 -23.06 -13.21 11.61
C ASP A 74 -21.83 -13.88 12.22
N ALA A 75 -21.32 -13.30 13.31
CA ALA A 75 -20.09 -13.76 13.96
C ALA A 75 -20.17 -15.24 14.41
N ALA A 76 -21.34 -15.70 14.89
CA ALA A 76 -21.47 -17.08 15.34
C ALA A 76 -21.32 -18.07 14.18
N THR A 77 -21.90 -17.74 13.03
CA THR A 77 -21.76 -18.52 11.79
C THR A 77 -20.32 -18.47 11.28
N LEU A 78 -19.73 -17.28 11.22
CA LEU A 78 -18.35 -17.08 10.76
C LEU A 78 -17.36 -17.94 11.55
N TRP A 79 -17.43 -17.89 12.88
CA TRP A 79 -16.50 -18.63 13.73
C TRP A 79 -16.84 -20.11 13.90
N SER A 80 -18.07 -20.54 13.57
CA SER A 80 -18.35 -21.97 13.42
C SER A 80 -17.65 -22.59 12.20
N LEU A 81 -17.34 -21.78 11.17
CA LEU A 81 -16.64 -22.19 9.96
C LEU A 81 -15.12 -22.01 10.09
N TYR A 82 -14.70 -20.87 10.61
CA TYR A 82 -13.29 -20.46 10.59
C TYR A 82 -12.63 -20.44 11.97
N GLY A 83 -13.37 -20.65 13.06
CA GLY A 83 -12.81 -20.96 14.38
C GLY A 83 -12.41 -22.43 14.51
N ALA A 84 -12.09 -22.85 15.73
CA ALA A 84 -11.75 -24.22 16.06
C ALA A 84 -13.01 -25.04 16.37
N ASP A 85 -12.94 -26.35 16.13
CA ASP A 85 -13.98 -27.26 16.62
C ASP A 85 -14.06 -27.19 18.16
N THR A 86 -15.23 -26.85 18.69
CA THR A 86 -15.42 -26.59 20.13
C THR A 86 -15.17 -27.81 21.01
N THR A 87 -15.38 -29.02 20.48
CA THR A 87 -15.11 -30.27 21.19
C THR A 87 -13.59 -30.50 21.29
N THR A 88 -12.88 -30.28 20.18
CA THR A 88 -11.42 -30.35 20.12
C THR A 88 -10.80 -29.31 21.04
N TYR A 89 -11.26 -28.05 20.98
CA TYR A 89 -10.84 -26.97 21.87
C TYR A 89 -10.97 -27.36 23.35
N SER A 90 -12.15 -27.84 23.75
CA SER A 90 -12.41 -28.27 25.13
C SER A 90 -11.51 -29.45 25.55
N THR A 91 -11.16 -30.32 24.60
CA THR A 91 -10.23 -31.45 24.84
C THR A 91 -8.82 -30.95 25.11
N VAL A 92 -8.30 -30.03 24.27
CA VAL A 92 -6.96 -29.42 24.46
C VAL A 92 -6.87 -28.74 25.83
N VAL A 93 -7.86 -27.93 26.19
CA VAL A 93 -7.93 -27.27 27.50
C VAL A 93 -7.89 -28.30 28.64
N SER A 94 -8.73 -29.32 28.57
CA SER A 94 -8.82 -30.36 29.61
C SER A 94 -7.50 -31.15 29.74
N ASP A 95 -6.86 -31.48 28.63
CA ASP A 95 -5.63 -32.27 28.63
C ASP A 95 -4.44 -31.45 29.16
N LEU A 96 -4.33 -30.17 28.80
CA LEU A 96 -3.31 -29.26 29.35
C LEU A 96 -3.49 -29.06 30.85
N GLN A 97 -4.72 -28.86 31.33
CA GLN A 97 -5.03 -28.80 32.76
C GLN A 97 -4.69 -30.11 33.48
N THR A 98 -4.93 -31.26 32.83
CA THR A 98 -4.60 -32.59 33.36
C THR A 98 -3.08 -32.80 33.44
N ALA A 99 -2.32 -32.25 32.49
CA ALA A 99 -0.86 -32.19 32.54
C ALA A 99 -0.33 -31.22 33.63
N GLY A 100 -1.21 -30.44 34.25
CA GLY A 100 -0.88 -29.48 35.31
C GLY A 100 -0.43 -28.11 34.79
N ALA A 101 -0.58 -27.84 33.50
CA ALA A 101 -0.28 -26.54 32.90
C ALA A 101 -1.22 -25.46 33.46
N THR A 102 -0.72 -24.22 33.54
CA THR A 102 -1.57 -23.06 33.85
C THR A 102 -2.23 -22.59 32.55
N VAL A 103 -3.54 -22.81 32.39
CA VAL A 103 -4.29 -22.42 31.17
C VAL A 103 -5.02 -21.09 31.36
N TYR A 104 -4.88 -20.17 30.42
CA TYR A 104 -5.42 -18.80 30.48
C TYR A 104 -6.77 -18.66 29.76
N LEU A 105 -7.88 -19.00 30.42
CA LEU A 105 -9.24 -18.91 29.83
C LEU A 105 -9.95 -17.57 30.05
N ASN A 106 -9.56 -16.79 31.06
CA ASN A 106 -10.14 -15.49 31.39
C ASN A 106 -9.00 -14.58 31.87
N SER A 107 -8.14 -14.19 30.93
CA SER A 107 -6.97 -13.36 31.18
C SER A 107 -7.14 -12.03 30.44
N ASP A 108 -6.70 -10.95 31.08
CA ASP A 108 -6.59 -9.65 30.41
C ASP A 108 -5.36 -9.60 29.46
N ASP A 109 -4.43 -10.55 29.63
CA ASP A 109 -3.13 -10.62 28.97
C ASP A 109 -3.12 -11.66 27.82
N TYR A 110 -3.92 -12.72 27.91
CA TYR A 110 -3.99 -13.80 26.90
C TYR A 110 -5.41 -14.10 26.44
N VAL A 111 -5.62 -14.19 25.12
CA VAL A 111 -6.91 -14.54 24.53
C VAL A 111 -6.96 -16.04 24.21
N SER A 112 -7.69 -16.80 25.02
CA SER A 112 -8.01 -18.20 24.71
C SER A 112 -9.51 -18.38 24.43
N SER A 113 -9.86 -18.72 23.20
CA SER A 113 -11.24 -19.10 22.83
C SER A 113 -11.26 -20.05 21.63
N ALA A 114 -12.41 -20.70 21.40
CA ALA A 114 -12.58 -21.54 20.22
C ALA A 114 -12.58 -20.68 18.95
N GLU A 115 -13.10 -19.46 19.01
CA GLU A 115 -13.14 -18.49 17.93
C GLU A 115 -11.73 -18.04 17.53
N SER A 116 -10.88 -17.68 18.49
CA SER A 116 -9.46 -17.35 18.25
C SER A 116 -8.60 -18.59 17.93
N ARG A 117 -9.16 -19.78 18.18
CA ARG A 117 -8.53 -21.11 18.02
C ARG A 117 -7.39 -21.40 18.98
N THR A 118 -7.08 -20.46 19.87
CA THR A 118 -5.88 -20.50 20.68
C THR A 118 -6.20 -20.94 22.09
N VAL A 119 -5.37 -21.84 22.63
CA VAL A 119 -5.30 -22.12 24.07
C VAL A 119 -3.92 -21.68 24.54
N TRP A 120 -3.84 -20.63 25.33
CA TRP A 120 -2.61 -20.21 25.99
C TRP A 120 -2.39 -21.01 27.26
N ALA A 121 -1.18 -21.56 27.43
CA ALA A 121 -0.80 -22.24 28.65
C ALA A 121 0.68 -22.08 29.01
N THR A 122 0.97 -21.88 30.29
CA THR A 122 2.35 -21.92 30.83
C THR A 122 2.71 -23.32 31.30
N LEU A 123 3.89 -23.77 30.88
CA LEU A 123 4.46 -25.07 31.17
C LEU A 123 5.79 -24.89 31.90
N ASN A 124 6.02 -25.66 32.97
CA ASN A 124 7.37 -25.86 33.49
C ASN A 124 8.12 -26.96 32.71
N ALA A 125 9.42 -27.14 32.97
CA ALA A 125 10.25 -28.13 32.25
C ALA A 125 9.64 -29.54 32.18
N SER A 126 9.13 -30.10 33.29
CA SER A 126 8.51 -31.44 33.29
C SER A 126 7.19 -31.52 32.52
N GLN A 127 6.44 -30.41 32.48
CA GLN A 127 5.19 -30.31 31.75
C GLN A 127 5.45 -30.14 30.25
N PHE A 128 6.48 -29.38 29.89
CA PHE A 128 6.95 -29.25 28.51
C PHE A 128 7.34 -30.62 27.95
N ASP A 129 8.10 -31.44 28.69
CA ASP A 129 8.41 -32.82 28.28
C ASP A 129 7.15 -33.70 28.18
N THR A 130 6.21 -33.56 29.11
CA THR A 130 4.95 -34.31 29.08
C THR A 130 4.10 -33.97 27.85
N VAL A 131 4.04 -32.69 27.48
CA VAL A 131 3.21 -32.19 26.37
C VAL A 131 3.89 -32.41 25.03
N PHE A 132 5.19 -32.10 24.93
CA PHE A 132 5.93 -32.09 23.67
C PHE A 132 6.79 -33.33 23.40
N GLY A 133 7.01 -34.18 24.41
CA GLY A 133 7.93 -35.31 24.34
C GLY A 133 9.40 -34.89 24.20
N LYS A 134 9.74 -33.68 24.66
CA LYS A 134 11.07 -33.05 24.55
C LYS A 134 11.49 -32.40 25.86
N GLU A 135 12.78 -32.53 26.20
CA GLU A 135 13.37 -31.78 27.30
C GLU A 135 13.50 -30.30 26.91
N LEU A 136 13.01 -29.40 27.76
CA LEU A 136 13.27 -27.97 27.63
C LEU A 136 14.70 -27.68 28.10
N MET A 137 15.45 -26.98 27.27
CA MET A 137 16.87 -26.69 27.49
C MET A 137 17.07 -25.18 27.65
N ILE A 138 18.17 -24.80 28.31
CA ILE A 138 18.65 -23.42 28.43
C ILE A 138 20.04 -23.37 27.78
N GLY A 139 20.18 -22.51 26.77
CA GLY A 139 21.46 -22.17 26.13
C GLY A 139 22.00 -20.86 26.70
N THR A 140 23.31 -20.78 26.91
CA THR A 140 23.99 -19.52 27.28
C THR A 140 24.69 -18.94 26.05
N LEU A 141 24.24 -17.76 25.63
CA LEU A 141 24.79 -17.00 24.51
C LEU A 141 26.22 -16.49 24.83
N PRO A 142 27.00 -16.05 23.82
CA PRO A 142 28.35 -15.52 24.02
C PRO A 142 28.45 -14.30 24.95
N ASP A 143 27.41 -13.48 25.04
CA ASP A 143 27.27 -12.33 25.94
C ASP A 143 26.88 -12.71 27.38
N GLY A 144 26.50 -13.97 27.61
CA GLY A 144 26.06 -14.50 28.89
C GLY A 144 24.55 -14.51 29.10
N GLU A 145 23.75 -14.01 28.15
CA GLU A 145 22.31 -14.13 28.18
C GLU A 145 21.86 -15.59 28.05
N GLN A 146 20.67 -15.89 28.58
CA GLN A 146 20.11 -17.23 28.59
C GLN A 146 18.83 -17.26 27.78
N MET A 147 18.69 -18.27 26.93
CA MET A 147 17.49 -18.49 26.13
C MET A 147 17.02 -19.93 26.24
N TYR A 148 15.71 -20.14 26.15
CA TYR A 148 15.13 -21.46 26.08
C TYR A 148 15.26 -22.05 24.68
N TYR A 149 15.46 -23.36 24.59
CA TYR A 149 15.44 -24.08 23.32
C TYR A 149 15.06 -25.54 23.52
N TRP A 150 14.85 -26.28 22.43
CA TRP A 150 14.64 -27.74 22.45
C TRP A 150 15.38 -28.42 21.29
N GLU A 151 15.58 -29.74 21.39
CA GLU A 151 16.26 -30.54 20.37
C GLU A 151 15.33 -31.49 19.60
N GLY A 152 15.34 -31.35 18.28
CA GLY A 152 14.52 -32.14 17.37
C GLY A 152 13.06 -31.65 17.30
N LYS A 153 12.21 -32.41 16.62
CA LYS A 153 10.82 -32.04 16.36
C LYS A 153 9.94 -32.21 17.60
N LEU A 154 9.05 -31.27 17.84
CA LEU A 154 8.02 -31.35 18.87
C LEU A 154 6.96 -32.39 18.48
N SER A 155 6.33 -33.02 19.47
CA SER A 155 5.15 -33.85 19.26
C SER A 155 3.97 -33.30 20.06
N VAL A 156 2.74 -33.54 19.64
CA VAL A 156 1.54 -33.18 20.44
C VAL A 156 0.55 -34.33 20.41
N GLU A 157 -0.48 -34.29 21.27
CA GLU A 157 -1.53 -35.31 21.21
C GLU A 157 -2.26 -35.24 19.87
N SER A 158 -2.34 -36.36 19.16
CA SER A 158 -2.92 -36.41 17.81
C SER A 158 -4.37 -35.94 17.73
N SER A 159 -5.17 -36.09 18.80
CA SER A 159 -6.55 -35.60 18.83
C SER A 159 -6.69 -34.09 19.00
N TRP A 160 -5.60 -33.37 19.29
CA TRP A 160 -5.65 -31.91 19.47
C TRP A 160 -5.78 -31.14 18.16
N ASN A 161 -5.45 -31.76 17.02
CA ASN A 161 -5.52 -31.13 15.69
C ASN A 161 -4.83 -29.75 15.66
N ILE A 162 -3.64 -29.67 16.27
CA ILE A 162 -2.84 -28.44 16.31
C ILE A 162 -2.33 -28.12 14.91
N GLY A 163 -2.65 -26.92 14.45
CA GLY A 163 -2.16 -26.34 13.20
C GLY A 163 -1.04 -25.33 13.41
N GLY A 164 -0.92 -24.78 14.61
CA GLY A 164 0.13 -23.81 14.92
C GLY A 164 0.56 -23.80 16.38
N LEU A 165 1.78 -23.32 16.59
CA LEU A 165 2.39 -23.12 17.90
C LEU A 165 3.04 -21.74 17.92
N TRP A 166 2.93 -21.03 19.04
CA TRP A 166 3.72 -19.82 19.26
C TRP A 166 4.20 -19.76 20.71
N PHE A 167 5.44 -19.34 20.92
CA PHE A 167 6.03 -19.22 22.24
C PHE A 167 6.09 -17.75 22.62
N ASP A 168 5.54 -17.43 23.79
CA ASP A 168 5.61 -16.09 24.37
C ASP A 168 6.84 -16.06 25.30
N GLU A 169 7.98 -15.70 24.74
CA GLU A 169 9.25 -15.59 25.46
C GLU A 169 9.64 -14.11 25.64
N THR A 170 10.17 -13.79 26.83
CA THR A 170 10.39 -12.42 27.30
C THR A 170 11.78 -11.86 26.99
N SER A 171 12.60 -12.57 26.24
CA SER A 171 13.82 -11.96 25.69
C SER A 171 13.43 -11.48 24.31
N ASP A 172 13.32 -10.16 24.14
CA ASP A 172 13.78 -9.52 22.92
C ASP A 172 15.19 -10.08 22.69
N PRO A 173 15.37 -11.11 21.83
CA PRO A 173 16.71 -11.47 21.46
C PRO A 173 17.10 -10.29 20.61
N THR A 174 17.79 -9.31 21.19
CA THR A 174 18.57 -8.36 20.39
C THR A 174 19.24 -9.22 19.35
N PHE A 175 18.72 -9.11 18.13
CA PHE A 175 19.13 -9.71 16.89
C PHE A 175 20.18 -10.80 17.07
N PRO A 176 19.94 -12.12 16.85
CA PRO A 176 21.03 -13.06 17.01
C PRO A 176 21.98 -12.88 15.82
N GLU A 177 22.93 -11.95 15.94
CA GLU A 177 24.21 -11.97 15.22
C GLU A 177 24.81 -13.38 15.26
N THR A 178 24.44 -14.17 16.26
CA THR A 178 24.89 -15.54 16.48
C THR A 178 24.30 -16.52 15.45
N ALA A 179 22.98 -16.55 15.18
CA ALA A 179 22.32 -17.53 14.31
C ALA A 179 22.32 -17.16 12.82
N VAL A 180 23.50 -16.76 12.32
CA VAL A 180 23.70 -16.30 10.95
C VAL A 180 24.88 -17.05 10.31
N SER A 181 24.76 -17.40 9.03
CA SER A 181 25.87 -17.92 8.22
C SER A 181 26.06 -17.07 6.97
N ASP A 182 27.30 -16.89 6.53
CA ASP A 182 27.59 -16.27 5.24
C ASP A 182 26.98 -17.10 4.08
N GLN A 183 26.06 -16.49 3.35
CA GLN A 183 25.39 -17.00 2.17
C GLN A 183 25.65 -16.13 0.93
N SER A 184 26.56 -15.17 1.03
CA SER A 184 26.92 -14.23 -0.04
C SER A 184 27.51 -14.92 -1.27
N GLY A 185 28.03 -16.14 -1.11
CA GLY A 185 28.84 -16.81 -2.14
C GLY A 185 30.17 -16.11 -2.40
N GLY A 186 30.65 -15.30 -1.44
CA GLY A 186 31.85 -14.46 -1.58
C GLY A 186 31.59 -13.14 -2.31
N ALA A 187 30.33 -12.71 -2.44
CA ALA A 187 29.98 -11.42 -3.00
C ALA A 187 30.54 -10.29 -2.12
N SER A 188 31.13 -9.28 -2.77
CA SER A 188 31.63 -8.09 -2.11
C SER A 188 31.70 -6.92 -3.10
N VAL A 189 31.36 -5.72 -2.66
CA VAL A 189 31.54 -4.48 -3.43
C VAL A 189 32.42 -3.49 -2.68
N SER A 190 33.21 -2.72 -3.42
CA SER A 190 33.97 -1.61 -2.84
C SER A 190 33.10 -0.36 -2.80
N LEU A 191 32.88 0.18 -1.60
CA LEU A 191 32.19 1.46 -1.43
C LEU A 191 33.18 2.61 -1.57
N THR A 192 32.71 3.74 -2.11
CA THR A 192 33.54 4.93 -2.29
C THR A 192 33.51 5.77 -1.01
N PRO A 193 34.66 6.16 -0.42
CA PRO A 193 34.69 7.04 0.76
C PRO A 193 33.94 8.35 0.52
N SER A 194 33.25 8.86 1.55
CA SER A 194 32.59 10.17 1.62
C SER A 194 31.29 10.38 0.80
N THR A 195 30.67 9.33 0.27
CA THR A 195 29.33 9.44 -0.33
C THR A 195 28.25 8.93 0.61
N ALA A 196 27.12 9.65 0.66
CA ALA A 196 25.88 9.06 1.13
C ALA A 196 25.47 7.94 0.16
N LEU A 197 24.96 6.83 0.69
CA LEU A 197 24.50 5.72 -0.15
C LEU A 197 23.12 5.99 -0.75
N GLY A 198 22.24 6.65 0.02
CA GLY A 198 21.00 7.22 -0.48
C GLY A 198 21.17 8.67 -0.95
N ILE A 199 20.56 9.00 -2.08
CA ILE A 199 20.33 10.41 -2.46
C ILE A 199 19.17 10.97 -1.61
N GLY A 200 19.13 12.29 -1.37
CA GLY A 200 18.02 12.91 -0.66
C GLY A 200 17.90 12.54 0.82
N ASN A 201 19.00 12.14 1.46
CA ASN A 201 19.05 11.71 2.86
C ASN A 201 20.13 12.45 3.68
N SER A 202 20.75 13.51 3.13
CA SER A 202 21.97 14.14 3.65
C SER A 202 21.88 15.65 3.86
N ALA A 203 20.66 16.18 4.02
CA ALA A 203 20.44 17.59 4.32
C ALA A 203 21.24 18.04 5.55
N THR A 204 21.94 19.19 5.44
CA THR A 204 22.51 19.84 6.63
C THR A 204 21.47 20.58 7.45
N THR A 205 20.29 20.84 6.86
CA THR A 205 19.12 21.42 7.50
C THR A 205 17.95 20.45 7.32
N VAL A 206 17.73 19.59 8.31
CA VAL A 206 16.58 18.67 8.35
C VAL A 206 15.32 19.45 8.71
N THR A 207 14.21 19.19 8.01
CA THR A 207 12.91 19.78 8.33
C THR A 207 12.20 18.94 9.39
N SER A 208 11.57 19.57 10.36
CA SER A 208 10.75 18.89 11.37
C SER A 208 9.33 19.46 11.34
N MET A 209 8.32 18.60 11.24
CA MET A 209 6.91 19.02 11.15
C MET A 209 6.02 18.23 12.10
N SER A 210 4.85 18.79 12.43
CA SER A 210 3.82 18.02 13.11
C SER A 210 3.24 16.94 12.17
N PRO A 211 2.75 15.81 12.69
CA PRO A 211 2.12 14.78 11.87
C PRO A 211 0.92 15.31 11.06
N ALA A 212 0.17 16.28 11.60
CA ALA A 212 -0.93 16.93 10.89
C ALA A 212 -0.45 17.71 9.65
N SER A 213 0.65 18.46 9.75
CA SER A 213 1.23 19.16 8.59
C SER A 213 1.82 18.18 7.56
N ILE A 214 2.36 17.04 8.00
CA ILE A 214 2.81 15.99 7.08
C ILE A 214 1.61 15.35 6.35
N ALA A 215 0.48 15.13 7.03
CA ALA A 215 -0.75 14.68 6.40
C ALA A 215 -1.25 15.65 5.32
N GLU A 216 -1.10 16.96 5.52
CA GLU A 216 -1.40 17.99 4.51
C GLU A 216 -0.45 17.89 3.29
N LEU A 217 0.85 17.64 3.51
CA LEU A 217 1.81 17.43 2.40
C LEU A 217 1.43 16.24 1.51
N TYR A 218 0.90 15.17 2.12
CA TYR A 218 0.39 13.98 1.42
C TYR A 218 -1.08 14.09 1.01
N ASN A 219 -1.66 15.29 1.09
CA ASN A 219 -3.02 15.59 0.63
C ASN A 219 -4.08 14.66 1.25
N PHE A 220 -3.98 14.36 2.55
CA PHE A 220 -4.99 13.57 3.25
C PHE A 220 -6.36 14.26 3.15
N PRO A 221 -7.46 13.51 2.93
CA PRO A 221 -8.78 14.11 2.83
C PRO A 221 -9.19 14.74 4.17
N GLU A 222 -9.68 15.97 4.13
CA GLU A 222 -10.19 16.69 5.30
C GLU A 222 -11.67 16.37 5.49
N LEU A 223 -12.01 15.77 6.64
CA LEU A 223 -13.40 15.42 6.95
C LEU A 223 -14.06 16.55 7.76
N GLY A 224 -15.28 16.90 7.39
CA GLY A 224 -16.01 18.00 8.02
C GLY A 224 -16.30 17.77 9.52
N ALA A 225 -16.63 18.86 10.22
CA ALA A 225 -16.99 18.81 11.64
C ALA A 225 -18.15 17.81 11.89
N GLY A 226 -17.93 16.87 12.80
CA GLY A 226 -18.90 15.82 13.14
C GLY A 226 -18.70 14.50 12.41
N ALA A 227 -17.65 14.35 11.59
CA ALA A 227 -17.22 13.07 11.06
C ALA A 227 -17.03 12.04 12.18
N VAL A 228 -17.53 10.81 11.95
CA VAL A 228 -17.39 9.71 12.90
C VAL A 228 -16.24 8.83 12.43
N TYR A 229 -15.16 8.85 13.20
CA TYR A 229 -14.00 8.01 12.95
C TYR A 229 -14.18 6.65 13.62
N GLY A 230 -13.69 5.60 12.95
CA GLY A 230 -13.55 4.29 13.55
C GLY A 230 -12.48 4.27 14.66
N VAL A 231 -12.26 3.11 15.27
CA VAL A 231 -11.19 2.93 16.28
C VAL A 231 -9.89 2.54 15.57
N THR A 232 -8.80 3.21 15.91
CA THR A 232 -7.43 2.79 15.55
C THR A 232 -6.81 2.04 16.72
N GLY A 233 -6.36 0.81 16.52
CA GLY A 233 -5.60 0.05 17.50
C GLY A 233 -4.10 0.19 17.28
N LEU A 234 -3.34 0.43 18.33
CA LEU A 234 -1.87 0.45 18.34
C LEU A 234 -1.36 -0.76 19.10
N ILE A 235 -0.49 -1.52 18.46
CA ILE A 235 0.14 -2.71 19.02
C ILE A 235 1.43 -2.27 19.72
N GLU A 236 1.40 -2.26 21.05
CA GLU A 236 2.39 -1.62 21.91
C GLU A 236 2.87 -2.60 22.99
N PRO A 237 3.46 -3.74 22.56
CA PRO A 237 3.77 -4.85 23.45
C PRO A 237 4.67 -4.37 24.58
N GLU A 238 4.46 -4.94 25.77
CA GLU A 238 5.07 -4.56 27.04
C GLU A 238 4.68 -3.17 27.55
N VAL A 239 4.80 -2.11 26.75
CA VAL A 239 4.74 -0.72 27.25
C VAL A 239 3.31 -0.20 27.45
N GLY A 240 2.38 -0.54 26.56
CA GLY A 240 1.02 -0.03 26.56
C GLY A 240 0.94 1.49 26.79
N ILE A 241 0.31 1.92 27.90
CA ILE A 241 0.19 3.34 28.27
C ILE A 241 1.13 3.77 29.39
N THR A 242 2.09 2.93 29.79
CA THR A 242 3.05 3.33 30.83
C THR A 242 4.01 4.39 30.30
N TYR A 243 4.27 5.43 31.09
CA TYR A 243 5.08 6.60 30.68
C TYR A 243 6.16 6.96 31.71
N ASN A 244 6.39 6.09 32.69
CA ASN A 244 7.42 6.29 33.70
C ASN A 244 7.86 4.96 34.32
N SER A 245 9.04 4.97 34.94
CA SER A 245 9.65 3.80 35.58
C SER A 245 8.92 3.25 36.82
N SER A 246 7.84 3.89 37.26
CA SER A 246 6.94 3.32 38.27
C SER A 246 5.87 2.42 37.63
N ASN A 247 5.89 2.23 36.31
CA ASN A 247 4.93 1.46 35.52
C ASN A 247 3.49 1.91 35.79
N THR A 248 3.27 3.23 35.89
CA THR A 248 1.93 3.78 36.12
C THR A 248 1.04 3.52 34.90
N VAL A 249 -0.09 2.85 35.14
CA VAL A 249 -1.18 2.68 34.16
C VAL A 249 -2.34 3.57 34.58
N ASP A 250 -2.36 4.81 34.08
CA ASP A 250 -3.43 5.80 34.33
C ASP A 250 -3.88 6.44 33.01
N VAL A 251 -5.02 5.98 32.49
CA VAL A 251 -5.61 6.48 31.23
C VAL A 251 -5.93 7.98 31.32
N GLY A 252 -6.34 8.47 32.49
CA GLY A 252 -6.72 9.88 32.66
C GLY A 252 -5.51 10.81 32.58
N GLU A 253 -4.41 10.42 33.24
CA GLU A 253 -3.15 11.17 33.17
C GLU A 253 -2.50 11.05 31.80
N PHE A 254 -2.49 9.86 31.20
CA PHE A 254 -1.98 9.65 29.84
C PHE A 254 -2.72 10.52 28.81
N ASN A 255 -4.06 10.54 28.86
CA ASN A 255 -4.85 11.43 28.01
C ASN A 255 -4.51 12.91 28.26
N ALA A 256 -4.29 13.32 29.51
CA ALA A 256 -3.92 14.70 29.79
C ALA A 256 -2.56 15.08 29.17
N LEU A 257 -1.57 14.20 29.25
CA LEU A 257 -0.24 14.39 28.66
C LEU A 257 -0.30 14.43 27.12
N LEU A 258 -1.01 13.47 26.50
CA LEU A 258 -1.23 13.45 25.05
C LEU A 258 -1.88 14.74 24.57
N ASN A 259 -2.90 15.24 25.27
CA ASN A 259 -3.58 16.48 24.91
C ASN A 259 -2.74 17.74 25.15
N ILE A 260 -1.77 17.70 26.06
CA ILE A 260 -0.76 18.77 26.20
C ILE A 260 0.15 18.79 24.97
N TYR A 261 0.60 17.63 24.48
CA TYR A 261 1.35 17.51 23.24
C TYR A 261 0.55 18.07 22.06
N LEU A 262 -0.70 17.63 21.86
CA LEU A 262 -1.56 18.11 20.77
C LEU A 262 -1.70 19.63 20.75
N ALA A 263 -1.96 20.23 21.92
CA ALA A 263 -2.04 21.68 22.05
C ALA A 263 -0.71 22.38 21.73
N SER A 264 0.43 21.75 22.00
CA SER A 264 1.77 22.30 21.72
C SER A 264 2.10 22.38 20.22
N ILE A 265 1.51 21.48 19.41
CA ILE A 265 1.66 21.44 17.96
C ILE A 265 0.48 22.10 17.22
N GLY A 266 -0.44 22.73 17.95
CA GLY A 266 -1.55 23.50 17.39
C GLY A 266 -2.84 22.72 17.11
N VAL A 267 -2.93 21.44 17.49
CA VAL A 267 -4.16 20.64 17.41
C VAL A 267 -5.07 21.02 18.58
N THR A 268 -6.32 21.38 18.28
CA THR A 268 -7.25 21.96 19.29
C THR A 268 -8.23 20.96 19.87
N GLU A 269 -8.48 19.89 19.13
CA GLU A 269 -9.29 18.74 19.48
C GLU A 269 -8.59 17.88 20.55
N GLN A 270 -9.39 17.14 21.32
CA GLN A 270 -8.86 16.24 22.34
C GLN A 270 -8.90 14.79 21.86
N ALA A 271 -7.79 14.08 22.05
CA ALA A 271 -7.67 12.65 21.83
C ALA A 271 -7.95 11.85 23.11
N PHE A 272 -8.43 10.62 22.91
CA PHE A 272 -8.78 9.69 23.98
C PHE A 272 -8.26 8.29 23.66
N VAL A 273 -7.61 7.69 24.64
CA VAL A 273 -7.16 6.29 24.57
C VAL A 273 -7.95 5.39 25.54
N TYR A 274 -7.98 4.10 25.22
CA TYR A 274 -8.18 3.02 26.19
C TYR A 274 -7.02 2.03 26.08
N THR A 275 -6.85 1.15 27.06
CA THR A 275 -5.78 0.15 27.05
C THR A 275 -6.31 -1.24 27.34
N VAL A 276 -5.66 -2.24 26.75
CA VAL A 276 -5.88 -3.68 26.95
C VAL A 276 -4.53 -4.31 27.29
N GLY A 277 -4.54 -5.33 28.15
CA GLY A 277 -3.33 -5.88 28.78
C GLY A 277 -3.08 -5.22 30.13
N SER A 278 -2.98 -6.04 31.17
CA SER A 278 -2.79 -5.62 32.57
C SER A 278 -1.32 -5.53 32.97
N SER A 279 -0.47 -6.30 32.29
CA SER A 279 0.96 -6.38 32.54
C SER A 279 1.69 -5.39 31.63
N GLN A 280 1.98 -4.19 32.15
CA GLN A 280 2.66 -3.13 31.40
C GLN A 280 3.93 -2.64 32.09
N THR A 281 5.02 -2.50 31.35
CA THR A 281 6.33 -2.05 31.86
C THR A 281 6.92 -0.97 30.97
N TYR A 282 7.39 0.09 31.61
CA TYR A 282 8.02 1.19 30.90
C TYR A 282 9.51 0.92 30.68
N SER A 283 9.94 1.06 29.43
CA SER A 283 11.32 1.31 29.05
C SER A 283 11.35 2.60 28.22
N SER A 284 12.50 3.28 28.19
CA SER A 284 12.64 4.50 27.36
C SER A 284 12.53 4.20 25.86
N SER A 285 13.02 3.03 25.44
CA SER A 285 12.96 2.58 24.04
C SER A 285 11.51 2.33 23.60
N SER A 286 10.81 1.41 24.26
CA SER A 286 9.42 1.09 23.96
C SER A 286 8.50 2.29 24.22
N GLY A 287 8.83 3.11 25.23
CA GLY A 287 8.13 4.38 25.50
C GLY A 287 8.24 5.38 24.36
N GLY A 288 9.41 5.49 23.72
CA GLY A 288 9.63 6.35 22.56
C GLY A 288 8.83 5.91 21.33
N GLU A 289 8.89 4.62 21.01
CA GLU A 289 8.10 4.02 19.91
C GLU A 289 6.60 4.21 20.14
N ARG A 290 6.11 3.90 21.35
CA ARG A 290 4.72 4.15 21.72
C ARG A 290 4.31 5.60 21.57
N SER A 291 5.14 6.51 22.07
CA SER A 291 4.88 7.94 22.02
C SER A 291 4.82 8.45 20.57
N LEU A 292 5.68 7.94 19.69
CA LEU A 292 5.65 8.17 18.26
C LEU A 292 4.31 7.75 17.65
N ASP A 293 3.92 6.48 17.81
CA ASP A 293 2.72 5.90 17.22
C ASP A 293 1.44 6.63 17.66
N VAL A 294 1.26 6.81 18.98
CA VAL A 294 0.07 7.48 19.52
C VAL A 294 0.06 8.97 19.20
N GLY A 295 1.22 9.62 19.16
CA GLY A 295 1.37 11.03 18.83
C GLY A 295 0.93 11.31 17.39
N ILE A 296 1.35 10.45 16.45
CA ILE A 296 0.96 10.54 15.04
C ILE A 296 -0.55 10.35 14.87
N VAL A 297 -1.10 9.24 15.35
CA VAL A 297 -2.52 8.93 15.16
C VAL A 297 -3.41 9.99 15.82
N ALA A 298 -3.07 10.43 17.03
CA ALA A 298 -3.83 11.46 17.74
C ALA A 298 -3.72 12.85 17.08
N ALA A 299 -2.58 13.19 16.47
CA ALA A 299 -2.41 14.47 15.79
C ALA A 299 -3.21 14.54 14.47
N VAL A 300 -3.26 13.44 13.72
CA VAL A 300 -3.97 13.38 12.44
C VAL A 300 -5.48 13.15 12.65
N ASN A 301 -5.86 12.27 13.58
CA ASN A 301 -7.25 11.92 13.85
C ASN A 301 -7.59 12.06 15.35
N PRO A 302 -7.55 13.27 15.93
CA PRO A 302 -7.79 13.47 17.36
C PRO A 302 -9.20 13.04 17.81
N GLN A 303 -10.15 12.92 16.88
CA GLN A 303 -11.52 12.51 17.14
C GLN A 303 -11.70 10.97 17.16
N SER A 304 -10.71 10.21 16.71
CA SER A 304 -10.69 8.75 16.78
C SER A 304 -10.46 8.30 18.21
N LEU A 305 -11.20 7.28 18.66
CA LEU A 305 -10.80 6.53 19.85
C LEU A 305 -9.57 5.69 19.49
N ILE A 306 -8.56 5.66 20.38
CA ILE A 306 -7.32 4.91 20.17
C ILE A 306 -7.24 3.77 21.19
N GLY A 307 -7.05 2.53 20.71
CA GLY A 307 -6.85 1.36 21.56
C GLY A 307 -5.37 1.01 21.70
N MET A 308 -4.85 0.93 22.92
CA MET A 308 -3.45 0.61 23.22
C MET A 308 -3.34 -0.83 23.73
N TYR A 309 -2.76 -1.72 22.92
CA TYR A 309 -2.70 -3.16 23.19
C TYR A 309 -1.32 -3.57 23.69
N ALA A 310 -1.20 -3.86 24.99
CA ALA A 310 0.08 -4.09 25.65
C ALA A 310 0.59 -5.53 25.60
N GLY A 311 -0.22 -6.48 25.11
CA GLY A 311 0.15 -7.89 25.13
C GLY A 311 0.20 -8.46 26.55
N SER A 312 1.10 -9.41 26.78
CA SER A 312 1.23 -10.16 28.03
C SER A 312 2.20 -9.54 29.04
N GLY A 313 2.81 -8.39 28.71
CA GLY A 313 3.94 -7.84 29.44
C GLY A 313 5.30 -8.41 29.01
N SER A 314 5.32 -9.27 27.99
CA SER A 314 6.49 -9.52 27.15
C SER A 314 6.56 -8.50 26.02
N SER A 315 7.73 -8.35 25.41
CA SER A 315 7.94 -7.53 24.21
C SER A 315 7.35 -8.14 22.92
N GLY A 316 6.68 -9.29 23.01
CA GLY A 316 6.20 -10.04 21.84
C GLY A 316 5.00 -9.42 21.13
N ASN A 317 5.11 -9.23 19.82
CA ASN A 317 4.10 -8.56 18.98
C ASN A 317 2.87 -9.45 18.71
N TYR A 318 3.04 -10.77 18.68
CA TYR A 318 1.98 -11.76 18.45
C TYR A 318 0.81 -11.61 19.43
N VAL A 319 1.10 -11.52 20.74
CA VAL A 319 0.07 -11.49 21.79
C VAL A 319 -0.73 -10.20 21.72
N ALA A 320 -0.05 -9.06 21.59
CA ALA A 320 -0.68 -7.76 21.48
C ALA A 320 -1.55 -7.65 20.20
N THR A 321 -1.08 -8.20 19.07
CA THR A 321 -1.88 -8.31 17.84
C THR A 321 -3.12 -9.17 18.05
N GLN A 322 -3.00 -10.33 18.71
CA GLN A 322 -4.14 -11.18 19.02
C GLN A 322 -5.15 -10.47 19.95
N GLN A 323 -4.68 -9.73 20.94
CA GLN A 323 -5.56 -8.92 21.80
C GLN A 323 -6.34 -7.89 20.99
N ALA A 324 -5.70 -7.21 20.05
CA ALA A 324 -6.36 -6.19 19.22
C ALA A 324 -7.50 -6.74 18.38
N LEU A 325 -7.36 -7.97 17.88
CA LEU A 325 -8.41 -8.65 17.14
C LEU A 325 -9.53 -9.13 18.05
N TRP A 326 -9.21 -9.71 19.21
CA TRP A 326 -10.18 -10.53 19.94
C TRP A 326 -10.68 -9.98 21.26
N ALA A 327 -9.90 -9.19 21.99
CA ALA A 327 -10.25 -8.77 23.36
C ALA A 327 -11.47 -7.83 23.38
N THR A 328 -11.64 -7.04 22.34
CA THR A 328 -12.74 -6.08 22.17
C THR A 328 -13.71 -6.49 21.05
N TYR A 329 -13.55 -7.69 20.48
CA TYR A 329 -14.36 -8.17 19.36
C TYR A 329 -15.87 -8.11 19.68
N GLY A 330 -16.66 -7.54 18.76
CA GLY A 330 -18.10 -7.35 18.92
C GLY A 330 -18.50 -6.19 19.85
N THR A 331 -17.55 -5.38 20.33
CA THR A 331 -17.82 -4.15 21.09
C THR A 331 -17.57 -2.90 20.23
N ALA A 332 -18.03 -1.73 20.68
CA ALA A 332 -17.75 -0.46 20.03
C ALA A 332 -16.25 -0.04 20.10
N GLN A 333 -15.44 -0.74 20.90
CA GLN A 333 -14.01 -0.51 20.99
C GLN A 333 -13.21 -1.33 19.98
N HIS A 334 -13.83 -2.27 19.26
CA HIS A 334 -13.12 -3.10 18.28
C HIS A 334 -12.50 -2.24 17.17
N PRO A 335 -11.18 -2.34 16.93
CA PRO A 335 -10.51 -1.56 15.90
C PRO A 335 -10.98 -1.93 14.50
N GLY A 336 -11.16 -0.92 13.64
CA GLY A 336 -11.28 -1.14 12.18
C GLY A 336 -9.91 -1.17 11.49
N VAL A 337 -8.89 -0.61 12.15
CA VAL A 337 -7.51 -0.54 11.69
C VAL A 337 -6.60 -0.84 12.88
N ILE A 338 -5.57 -1.66 12.69
CA ILE A 338 -4.51 -1.87 13.67
C ILE A 338 -3.15 -1.52 13.05
N SER A 339 -2.29 -0.85 13.82
CA SER A 339 -0.92 -0.49 13.43
C SER A 339 0.09 -1.12 14.37
N SER A 340 1.17 -1.69 13.81
CA SER A 340 2.31 -2.18 14.59
C SER A 340 3.63 -1.73 13.99
N SER A 341 4.44 -1.07 14.81
CA SER A 341 5.84 -0.73 14.53
C SER A 341 6.82 -1.76 15.13
N TYR A 342 6.32 -2.79 15.80
CA TYR A 342 7.09 -3.83 16.47
C TYR A 342 7.26 -5.07 15.58
N ARG A 343 8.12 -5.98 16.03
CA ARG A 343 8.42 -7.24 15.34
C ARG A 343 8.63 -8.36 16.34
N ASP A 344 8.34 -9.58 15.89
CA ASP A 344 8.86 -10.79 16.52
C ASP A 344 9.97 -11.33 15.62
N ASP A 345 11.21 -11.25 16.09
CA ASP A 345 12.44 -11.61 15.36
C ASP A 345 12.67 -13.13 15.27
N ALA A 346 11.58 -13.87 15.00
CA ALA A 346 11.63 -15.26 14.59
C ALA A 346 11.58 -15.35 13.06
N TYR A 347 12.44 -16.15 12.45
CA TYR A 347 12.37 -16.50 11.03
C TYR A 347 11.81 -17.92 10.87
N PRO A 348 10.50 -18.16 11.03
CA PRO A 348 9.95 -19.49 10.97
C PRO A 348 9.99 -20.05 9.55
N HIS A 349 10.23 -21.35 9.45
CA HIS A 349 10.13 -22.11 8.21
C HIS A 349 8.68 -22.03 7.68
N PRO A 350 8.45 -21.85 6.37
CA PRO A 350 7.10 -21.63 5.81
C PRO A 350 6.12 -22.78 6.08
N ASP A 351 6.61 -24.02 6.09
CA ASP A 351 5.81 -25.21 6.42
C ASP A 351 5.75 -25.52 7.94
N SER A 352 6.21 -24.62 8.81
CA SER A 352 6.21 -24.83 10.27
C SER A 352 4.88 -24.47 10.93
N PRO A 353 4.55 -25.08 12.08
CA PRO A 353 3.44 -24.62 12.92
C PRO A 353 3.63 -23.19 13.43
N PHE A 354 4.86 -22.66 13.45
CA PHE A 354 5.16 -21.30 13.91
C PHE A 354 4.73 -20.26 12.89
N TYR A 355 5.09 -20.47 11.62
CA TYR A 355 4.64 -19.63 10.51
C TYR A 355 3.12 -19.68 10.37
N ALA A 356 2.52 -20.87 10.49
CA ALA A 356 1.06 -21.05 10.45
C ALA A 356 0.32 -20.33 11.60
N ALA A 357 0.88 -20.31 12.81
CA ALA A 357 0.30 -19.56 13.93
C ALA A 357 0.31 -18.06 13.67
N TYR A 358 1.43 -17.52 13.18
CA TYR A 358 1.62 -16.09 12.96
C TYR A 358 0.80 -15.57 11.77
N SER A 359 0.93 -16.21 10.60
CA SER A 359 0.12 -15.89 9.42
C SER A 359 -1.39 -15.98 9.69
N GLY A 360 -1.78 -16.89 10.59
CA GLY A 360 -3.16 -17.05 11.04
C GLY A 360 -3.79 -15.80 11.67
N LEU A 361 -3.00 -14.93 12.32
CA LEU A 361 -3.49 -13.66 12.89
C LEU A 361 -4.04 -12.74 11.80
N PHE A 362 -3.34 -12.64 10.66
CA PHE A 362 -3.74 -11.75 9.57
C PHE A 362 -4.90 -12.32 8.76
N VAL A 363 -5.05 -13.65 8.75
CA VAL A 363 -6.28 -14.31 8.27
C VAL A 363 -7.46 -13.96 9.19
N ASP A 364 -7.26 -13.97 10.52
CA ASP A 364 -8.30 -13.54 11.47
C ASP A 364 -8.67 -12.06 11.27
N ALA A 365 -7.69 -11.18 11.06
CA ALA A 365 -7.93 -9.77 10.74
C ALA A 365 -8.77 -9.59 9.47
N ALA A 366 -8.42 -10.29 8.39
CA ALA A 366 -9.18 -10.24 7.14
C ALA A 366 -10.63 -10.73 7.31
N LEU A 367 -10.86 -11.81 8.08
CA LEU A 367 -12.20 -12.33 8.38
C LEU A 367 -13.01 -11.40 9.29
N GLN A 368 -12.35 -10.60 10.12
CA GLN A 368 -12.99 -9.61 11.00
C GLN A 368 -13.22 -8.26 10.30
N ASN A 369 -12.81 -8.11 9.04
CA ASN A 369 -12.81 -6.85 8.31
C ASN A 369 -11.99 -5.75 9.01
N VAL A 370 -10.85 -6.13 9.59
CA VAL A 370 -9.85 -5.25 10.18
C VAL A 370 -8.70 -5.08 9.19
N THR A 371 -8.17 -3.86 9.05
CA THR A 371 -6.97 -3.60 8.24
C THR A 371 -5.72 -3.61 9.13
N PRO A 372 -4.87 -4.66 9.08
CA PRO A 372 -3.57 -4.64 9.73
C PRO A 372 -2.54 -3.88 8.88
N ILE A 373 -1.83 -2.97 9.52
CA ILE A 373 -0.78 -2.13 8.93
C ILE A 373 0.48 -2.31 9.77
N THR A 374 1.62 -2.57 9.13
CA THR A 374 2.89 -2.74 9.85
C THR A 374 4.04 -2.04 9.16
N SER A 375 5.00 -1.60 9.95
CA SER A 375 6.27 -1.07 9.44
C SER A 375 7.04 -2.17 8.70
N ALA A 376 7.69 -1.86 7.58
CA ALA A 376 8.57 -2.80 6.89
C ALA A 376 9.85 -3.09 7.71
N GLY A 377 10.26 -2.12 8.54
CA GLY A 377 11.48 -2.15 9.35
C GLY A 377 12.54 -1.18 8.83
N ASP A 378 13.47 -0.81 9.71
CA ASP A 378 14.44 0.28 9.49
C ASP A 378 15.85 -0.21 9.12
N LEU A 379 15.91 -1.45 8.65
CA LEU A 379 17.12 -2.26 8.57
C LEU A 379 17.63 -2.49 7.12
N GLY A 380 17.05 -1.76 6.17
CA GLY A 380 17.33 -1.87 4.73
C GLY A 380 17.09 -3.26 4.14
N THR A 381 17.63 -3.51 2.95
CA THR A 381 17.44 -4.78 2.20
C THR A 381 18.13 -5.99 2.82
N GLY A 382 19.14 -5.79 3.66
CA GLY A 382 19.75 -6.86 4.44
C GLY A 382 18.95 -7.23 5.68
N HIS A 383 18.01 -6.36 6.10
CA HIS A 383 17.32 -6.43 7.38
C HIS A 383 18.28 -6.71 8.55
N GLU A 384 19.42 -5.99 8.58
CA GLU A 384 20.58 -6.19 9.49
C GLU A 384 21.15 -7.62 9.59
N THR A 385 20.71 -8.55 8.73
CA THR A 385 21.14 -9.95 8.79
C THR A 385 22.45 -10.12 8.05
N ALA A 386 23.51 -10.44 8.78
CA ALA A 386 24.88 -10.59 8.27
C ALA A 386 25.14 -11.85 7.39
N ASN A 387 24.15 -12.32 6.64
CA ASN A 387 24.26 -13.47 5.74
C ASN A 387 24.66 -13.09 4.31
N GLY A 388 24.79 -11.80 4.00
CA GLY A 388 25.21 -11.30 2.69
C GLY A 388 24.21 -11.52 1.56
N ILE A 389 22.93 -11.70 1.87
CA ILE A 389 21.81 -11.74 0.91
C ILE A 389 20.70 -10.78 1.33
N THR A 390 19.68 -10.61 0.49
CA THR A 390 18.49 -9.83 0.88
C THR A 390 17.62 -10.61 1.85
N ASN A 391 17.07 -9.93 2.86
CA ASN A 391 16.21 -10.52 3.89
C ASN A 391 15.01 -9.63 4.17
N VAL A 392 13.93 -10.25 4.63
CA VAL A 392 12.73 -9.58 5.15
C VAL A 392 12.25 -10.38 6.36
N ALA A 393 11.71 -9.70 7.38
CA ALA A 393 11.18 -10.35 8.58
C ALA A 393 9.85 -11.08 8.28
N ASN A 394 9.93 -12.34 7.87
CA ASN A 394 8.80 -13.08 7.27
C ASN A 394 7.58 -13.30 8.20
N THR A 395 7.71 -13.09 9.52
CA THR A 395 6.56 -13.06 10.44
C THR A 395 5.62 -11.89 10.18
N LYS A 396 6.13 -10.72 9.76
CA LYS A 396 5.31 -9.52 9.50
C LYS A 396 5.11 -9.20 8.02
N MET A 397 5.21 -10.20 7.13
CA MET A 397 5.06 -10.01 5.68
C MET A 397 3.82 -10.66 5.06
N SER A 398 2.81 -11.06 5.84
CA SER A 398 1.54 -11.60 5.32
C SER A 398 0.93 -10.82 4.13
N PRO A 399 0.33 -11.50 3.13
CA PRO A 399 -0.39 -10.86 2.02
C PRO A 399 -1.70 -10.20 2.43
N TYR A 400 -2.16 -10.43 3.66
CA TYR A 400 -3.39 -9.87 4.21
C TYR A 400 -3.16 -8.62 5.05
N GLN A 401 -1.94 -8.07 5.04
CA GLN A 401 -1.61 -6.82 5.71
C GLN A 401 -0.99 -5.82 4.74
N LEU A 402 -1.10 -4.54 5.08
CA LEU A 402 -0.38 -3.48 4.41
C LEU A 402 0.99 -3.31 5.06
N VAL A 403 2.07 -3.53 4.29
CA VAL A 403 3.43 -3.33 4.77
C VAL A 403 3.98 -2.01 4.27
N VAL A 404 4.36 -1.13 5.20
CA VAL A 404 4.73 0.26 4.93
C VAL A 404 6.24 0.44 5.05
N GLY A 405 6.90 0.72 3.92
CA GLY A 405 8.31 1.08 3.87
C GLY A 405 8.56 2.56 4.14
N GLY A 406 9.79 3.02 3.86
CA GLY A 406 10.22 4.36 4.19
C GLY A 406 10.76 5.15 2.99
N SER A 407 10.25 6.36 2.81
CA SER A 407 10.83 7.39 1.95
C SER A 407 11.56 8.45 2.78
N SER A 408 12.44 9.22 2.15
CA SER A 408 12.99 10.47 2.69
C SER A 408 12.37 11.63 1.92
N ALA A 409 11.46 12.34 2.58
CA ALA A 409 10.81 13.51 2.03
C ALA A 409 11.72 14.73 2.16
N SER A 410 11.82 15.51 1.09
CA SER A 410 12.62 16.73 1.05
C SER A 410 11.74 17.92 0.70
N THR A 411 11.57 18.81 1.67
CA THR A 411 11.06 20.17 1.46
C THR A 411 12.04 21.01 0.65
N MET A 412 11.59 22.18 0.17
CA MET A 412 12.49 23.13 -0.52
C MET A 412 13.73 23.49 0.30
N VAL A 413 13.59 23.71 1.61
CA VAL A 413 14.72 24.08 2.48
C VAL A 413 15.68 22.92 2.73
N SER A 414 15.17 21.72 2.97
CA SER A 414 16.01 20.53 3.21
C SER A 414 16.70 20.09 1.92
N ALA A 415 15.98 20.05 0.79
CA ALA A 415 16.52 19.74 -0.54
C ALA A 415 17.65 20.69 -0.94
N ALA A 416 17.49 22.00 -0.70
CA ALA A 416 18.52 23.01 -0.98
C ALA A 416 19.78 22.87 -0.11
N SER A 417 19.70 22.12 1.00
CA SER A 417 20.81 21.88 1.93
C SER A 417 21.43 20.48 1.77
N ASP A 418 20.86 19.63 0.92
CA ASP A 418 21.35 18.28 0.67
C ASP A 418 22.38 18.28 -0.49
N PRO A 419 23.64 17.91 -0.24
CA PRO A 419 24.69 17.90 -1.27
C PRO A 419 24.44 16.87 -2.38
N THR A 420 23.67 15.81 -2.13
CA THR A 420 23.33 14.81 -3.14
C THR A 420 22.31 15.35 -4.15
N LEU A 421 21.43 16.26 -3.71
CA LEU A 421 20.38 16.86 -4.54
C LEU A 421 20.85 18.15 -5.26
N THR A 422 21.82 18.87 -4.68
CA THR A 422 22.32 20.17 -5.16
C THR A 422 23.55 20.10 -6.05
N SER A 423 24.02 18.90 -6.39
CA SER A 423 25.07 18.72 -7.39
C SER A 423 24.65 19.32 -8.76
N ALA A 424 25.61 19.53 -9.66
CA ALA A 424 25.33 20.15 -10.96
C ALA A 424 24.29 19.37 -11.79
N ASP A 425 24.26 18.04 -11.64
CA ASP A 425 23.29 17.14 -12.27
C ASP A 425 22.18 16.67 -11.31
N GLY A 426 22.15 17.21 -10.09
CA GLY A 426 21.23 16.83 -9.03
C GLY A 426 19.80 17.33 -9.26
N ILE A 427 18.84 16.62 -8.65
CA ILE A 427 17.40 16.84 -8.87
C ILE A 427 16.99 18.28 -8.52
N TYR A 428 17.44 18.80 -7.37
CA TYR A 428 17.12 20.18 -6.97
C TYR A 428 17.62 21.20 -8.00
N THR A 429 18.88 21.06 -8.46
CA THR A 429 19.48 21.97 -9.44
C THR A 429 18.72 21.96 -10.76
N LYS A 430 18.37 20.76 -11.26
CA LYS A 430 17.61 20.60 -12.51
C LYS A 430 16.19 21.13 -12.39
N ALA A 431 15.50 20.84 -11.29
CA ALA A 431 14.16 21.33 -11.00
C ALA A 431 14.11 22.87 -10.98
N MET A 432 15.08 23.51 -10.31
CA MET A 432 15.20 24.97 -10.26
C MET A 432 15.56 25.61 -11.61
N SER A 433 16.14 24.83 -12.53
CA SER A 433 16.43 25.28 -13.90
C SER A 433 15.27 25.09 -14.87
N GLY A 434 14.17 24.44 -14.44
CA GLY A 434 13.02 24.16 -15.28
C GLY A 434 13.22 22.98 -16.25
N ASP A 435 14.09 22.02 -15.90
CA ASP A 435 14.29 20.81 -16.70
C ASP A 435 13.00 19.98 -16.77
N LEU A 436 12.42 19.83 -17.96
CA LEU A 436 11.11 19.20 -18.15
C LEU A 436 11.07 17.74 -17.69
N GLY A 437 12.13 16.96 -17.94
CA GLY A 437 12.18 15.56 -17.52
C GLY A 437 12.17 15.43 -16.00
N THR A 438 12.97 16.26 -15.32
CA THR A 438 12.97 16.34 -13.86
C THR A 438 11.62 16.81 -13.32
N LEU A 439 11.02 17.86 -13.89
CA LEU A 439 9.71 18.36 -13.46
C LEU A 439 8.60 17.30 -13.64
N LYS A 440 8.61 16.53 -14.73
CA LYS A 440 7.65 15.43 -14.96
C LYS A 440 7.77 14.33 -13.91
N MET A 441 9.01 13.93 -13.57
CA MET A 441 9.27 12.99 -12.48
C MET A 441 8.77 13.54 -11.14
N LEU A 442 9.05 14.81 -10.84
CA LEU A 442 8.57 15.44 -9.59
C LEU A 442 7.04 15.56 -9.53
N ILE A 443 6.36 15.82 -10.66
CA ILE A 443 4.89 15.82 -10.73
C ILE A 443 4.33 14.42 -10.41
N SER A 444 5.00 13.37 -10.91
CA SER A 444 4.65 11.99 -10.57
C SER A 444 4.84 11.71 -9.07
N GLY A 445 5.83 12.37 -8.46
CA GLY A 445 6.06 12.41 -7.01
C GLY A 445 5.28 13.48 -6.24
N GLY A 446 4.21 14.06 -6.80
CA GLY A 446 3.28 14.97 -6.09
C GLY A 446 3.56 16.47 -6.20
N LEU A 447 4.53 16.92 -7.01
CA LEU A 447 4.79 18.35 -7.24
C LEU A 447 3.60 19.01 -7.97
N LYS A 448 3.01 20.03 -7.35
CA LYS A 448 1.86 20.77 -7.92
C LYS A 448 2.19 22.16 -8.48
N ALA A 449 3.38 22.69 -8.21
CA ALA A 449 3.76 24.04 -8.62
C ALA A 449 5.24 24.14 -9.00
N LEU A 450 5.59 25.21 -9.71
CA LEU A 450 6.97 25.47 -10.08
C LEU A 450 7.88 25.54 -8.84
N PRO A 451 9.04 24.85 -8.81
CA PRO A 451 9.93 24.85 -7.64
C PRO A 451 10.33 26.25 -7.18
N ALA A 452 10.55 27.18 -8.10
CA ALA A 452 10.89 28.57 -7.78
C ALA A 452 9.75 29.38 -7.11
N SER A 453 8.51 28.87 -7.14
CA SER A 453 7.34 29.48 -6.51
C SER A 453 6.96 28.88 -5.16
N LEU A 454 7.55 27.73 -4.82
CA LEU A 454 7.26 27.00 -3.59
C LEU A 454 7.78 27.72 -2.34
N SER A 455 7.09 27.52 -1.22
CA SER A 455 7.55 27.98 0.09
C SER A 455 8.69 27.08 0.61
N ALA A 456 9.39 27.54 1.64
CA ALA A 456 10.51 26.78 2.24
C ALA A 456 10.09 25.37 2.72
N ASP A 457 8.86 25.25 3.22
CA ASP A 457 8.32 24.03 3.82
C ASP A 457 7.52 23.19 2.82
N SER A 458 7.35 23.64 1.56
CA SER A 458 6.68 22.84 0.53
C SER A 458 7.50 21.59 0.21
N LEU A 459 6.85 20.44 0.10
CA LEU A 459 7.45 19.21 -0.42
C LEU A 459 7.93 19.42 -1.85
N LEU A 460 9.19 19.08 -2.14
CA LEU A 460 9.75 19.11 -3.49
C LEU A 460 9.81 17.71 -4.10
N LEU A 461 10.31 16.74 -3.33
CA LEU A 461 10.50 15.36 -3.79
C LEU A 461 10.55 14.38 -2.61
N GLU A 462 10.30 13.12 -2.94
CA GLU A 462 10.62 11.96 -2.11
C GLU A 462 11.69 11.09 -2.81
N THR A 463 12.52 10.46 -1.99
CA THR A 463 13.51 9.45 -2.42
C THR A 463 13.43 8.25 -1.48
N VAL A 464 14.00 7.10 -1.82
CA VAL A 464 14.07 5.97 -0.87
C VAL A 464 14.84 6.38 0.40
N TRP A 465 14.32 6.04 1.59
CA TRP A 465 15.02 6.32 2.84
C TRP A 465 16.24 5.39 2.99
N ASN A 466 17.44 5.98 2.92
CA ASN A 466 18.71 5.30 3.10
C ASN A 466 19.77 6.28 3.61
N SER A 467 19.91 6.31 4.93
CA SER A 467 20.84 7.15 5.67
C SER A 467 22.22 6.52 5.88
N TYR A 468 22.50 5.34 5.31
CA TYR A 468 23.82 4.73 5.41
C TYR A 468 24.91 5.59 4.75
N ARG A 469 26.12 5.49 5.30
CA ARG A 469 27.29 6.31 4.89
C ARG A 469 28.53 5.45 4.75
N VAL A 470 29.53 6.02 4.07
CA VAL A 470 30.89 5.46 3.98
C VAL A 470 31.86 6.43 4.62
N ASN A 471 32.59 5.99 5.64
CA ASN A 471 33.56 6.84 6.34
C ASN A 471 34.81 7.14 5.46
N ALA A 472 35.72 7.95 6.00
CA ALA A 472 36.93 8.36 5.29
C ALA A 472 37.90 7.21 4.94
N ASN A 473 37.77 6.06 5.62
CA ASN A 473 38.56 4.85 5.35
C ASN A 473 37.92 3.94 4.30
N GLY A 474 36.71 4.27 3.81
CA GLY A 474 35.95 3.42 2.90
C GLY A 474 35.12 2.36 3.60
N GLU A 475 34.95 2.46 4.93
CA GLU A 475 34.18 1.50 5.72
C GLU A 475 32.70 1.94 5.76
N PRO A 476 31.74 0.99 5.63
CA PRO A 476 30.33 1.26 5.84
C PRO A 476 30.07 1.69 7.28
N VAL A 477 29.20 2.67 7.48
CA VAL A 477 28.78 3.15 8.81
C VAL A 477 27.26 3.07 8.90
N GLY A 478 26.81 2.49 10.02
CA GLY A 478 25.40 2.38 10.39
C GLY A 478 24.65 1.24 9.72
N PHE A 479 25.32 0.31 9.03
CA PHE A 479 24.67 -0.87 8.38
C PHE A 479 24.01 -1.83 9.37
N ASP A 480 24.37 -1.68 10.65
CA ASP A 480 23.92 -2.35 11.86
C ASP A 480 23.03 -1.43 12.73
N GLU A 481 22.48 -0.36 12.13
CA GLU A 481 21.59 0.60 12.78
C GLU A 481 20.32 0.88 11.94
N ASN A 482 19.26 1.36 12.61
CA ASN A 482 17.96 1.77 12.06
C ASN A 482 18.06 3.02 11.14
N ASN A 483 18.59 2.85 9.93
CA ASN A 483 18.91 3.96 9.02
C ASN A 483 18.38 3.77 7.58
N ALA A 484 17.61 2.73 7.25
CA ALA A 484 17.05 2.57 5.91
C ALA A 484 15.74 1.78 5.87
N GLY A 485 14.81 2.19 5.00
CA GLY A 485 13.57 1.44 4.80
C GLY A 485 13.84 0.03 4.28
N SER A 486 13.25 -0.99 4.92
CA SER A 486 13.35 -2.38 4.45
C SER A 486 12.49 -2.61 3.21
N GLY A 487 13.01 -3.40 2.27
CA GLY A 487 12.33 -3.78 1.03
C GLY A 487 12.91 -5.07 0.46
N GLY A 488 12.13 -5.78 -0.36
CA GLY A 488 12.57 -7.03 -0.98
C GLY A 488 11.47 -8.06 -1.19
N VAL A 489 11.83 -9.34 -1.17
CA VAL A 489 10.93 -10.44 -1.52
C VAL A 489 10.88 -11.47 -0.40
N ASP A 490 9.69 -11.67 0.16
CA ASP A 490 9.43 -12.77 1.08
C ASP A 490 9.17 -14.07 0.32
N THR A 491 10.21 -14.88 0.20
CA THR A 491 10.17 -16.21 -0.44
C THR A 491 9.54 -17.32 0.41
N SER A 492 9.14 -17.04 1.65
CA SER A 492 8.45 -18.04 2.49
C SER A 492 7.02 -18.29 2.00
N GLN A 493 6.53 -17.48 1.07
CA GLN A 493 5.17 -17.53 0.56
C GLN A 493 5.12 -17.15 -0.93
N PRO A 494 4.10 -17.62 -1.67
CA PRO A 494 3.95 -17.27 -3.08
C PRO A 494 3.65 -15.77 -3.27
N THR A 495 3.93 -15.27 -4.47
CA THR A 495 3.44 -13.96 -4.90
C THR A 495 1.90 -13.94 -4.88
N PRO A 496 1.26 -13.04 -4.13
CA PRO A 496 -0.19 -12.98 -4.05
C PRO A 496 -0.82 -12.57 -5.39
N ASN A 497 -2.09 -12.92 -5.58
CA ASN A 497 -2.80 -12.72 -6.86
C ASN A 497 -2.79 -11.25 -7.31
N TYR A 498 -2.92 -10.29 -6.39
CA TYR A 498 -2.90 -8.86 -6.72
C TYR A 498 -1.54 -8.39 -7.27
N GLN A 499 -0.42 -8.94 -6.78
CA GLN A 499 0.93 -8.66 -7.30
C GLN A 499 1.19 -9.41 -8.61
N THR A 500 0.70 -10.65 -8.74
CA THR A 500 0.78 -11.41 -9.99
C THR A 500 0.01 -10.71 -11.11
N ALA A 501 -1.19 -10.20 -10.81
CA ALA A 501 -2.01 -9.43 -11.75
C ALA A 501 -1.42 -8.05 -12.09
N TYR A 502 -0.63 -7.47 -11.19
CA TYR A 502 0.13 -6.25 -11.47
C TYR A 502 1.25 -6.49 -12.49
N GLY A 503 1.81 -7.71 -12.52
CA GLY A 503 2.75 -8.14 -13.56
C GLY A 503 4.21 -7.72 -13.36
N TYR A 504 4.59 -7.31 -12.14
CA TYR A 504 5.98 -7.01 -11.79
C TYR A 504 6.73 -8.29 -11.35
N PRO A 505 7.96 -8.56 -11.82
CA PRO A 505 8.75 -9.71 -11.39
C PRO A 505 9.18 -9.61 -9.91
N MET A 506 8.68 -10.52 -9.07
CA MET A 506 9.01 -10.56 -7.64
C MET A 506 10.14 -11.54 -7.32
N ASP A 507 11.35 -11.21 -7.79
CA ASP A 507 12.54 -12.07 -7.64
C ASP A 507 13.50 -11.54 -6.57
N ALA A 508 13.86 -12.40 -5.62
CA ALA A 508 14.84 -12.10 -4.59
C ALA A 508 16.27 -12.06 -5.19
N VAL A 509 17.06 -11.06 -4.80
CA VAL A 509 18.45 -10.92 -5.22
C VAL A 509 19.40 -11.48 -4.14
N GLY A 510 20.40 -12.25 -4.57
CA GLY A 510 21.43 -12.85 -3.70
C GLY A 510 21.69 -14.33 -3.99
N GLY A 511 22.61 -14.95 -3.25
CA GLY A 511 23.12 -16.31 -3.52
C GLY A 511 22.08 -17.45 -3.46
N LEU A 512 20.96 -17.24 -2.77
CA LEU A 512 19.89 -18.21 -2.66
C LEU A 512 18.72 -17.99 -3.66
N GLY A 513 18.56 -16.77 -4.19
CA GLY A 513 17.45 -16.41 -5.09
C GLY A 513 16.05 -16.72 -4.53
N GLY A 514 15.10 -16.93 -5.44
CA GLY A 514 13.70 -17.29 -5.16
C GLY A 514 12.70 -16.21 -5.58
N SER A 515 11.42 -16.56 -5.65
CA SER A 515 10.32 -15.61 -5.87
C SER A 515 9.29 -15.73 -4.75
N GLY A 516 8.50 -14.67 -4.55
CA GLY A 516 7.52 -14.63 -3.47
C GLY A 516 6.78 -13.30 -3.39
N ARG A 517 6.29 -12.94 -2.20
CA ARG A 517 5.60 -11.66 -1.98
C ARG A 517 6.59 -10.49 -2.01
N GLY A 518 6.34 -9.49 -2.87
CA GLY A 518 7.15 -8.27 -2.96
C GLY A 518 6.80 -7.24 -1.87
N LEU A 519 7.78 -6.44 -1.47
CA LEU A 519 7.73 -5.50 -0.35
C LEU A 519 8.58 -4.25 -0.62
N PRO A 520 8.24 -3.09 -0.02
CA PRO A 520 7.00 -2.82 0.72
C PRO A 520 5.78 -2.76 -0.23
N ASP A 521 4.57 -2.66 0.32
CA ASP A 521 3.38 -2.37 -0.51
C ASP A 521 3.33 -0.87 -0.87
N VAL A 522 3.65 0.00 0.10
CA VAL A 522 3.59 1.46 0.00
C VAL A 522 4.69 2.08 0.87
N VAL A 523 4.95 3.37 0.71
CA VAL A 523 5.85 4.14 1.60
C VAL A 523 5.19 5.39 2.14
N LEU A 524 5.84 6.01 3.12
CA LEU A 524 5.62 7.39 3.56
C LEU A 524 6.95 7.88 4.19
N ASP A 525 7.06 9.17 4.48
CA ASP A 525 8.25 9.73 5.12
C ASP A 525 8.65 8.94 6.37
N ALA A 526 9.91 8.52 6.39
CA ALA A 526 10.51 7.67 7.41
C ALA A 526 11.88 8.22 7.85
N GLY A 527 12.21 9.47 7.51
CA GLY A 527 13.44 10.11 7.98
C GLY A 527 14.29 10.68 6.86
N GLY A 528 15.59 10.85 7.14
CA GLY A 528 16.51 11.46 6.20
C GLY A 528 16.38 12.99 6.24
N ASN A 529 15.68 13.57 5.27
CA ASN A 529 15.59 15.03 5.12
C ASN A 529 14.40 15.67 5.86
N MET A 530 13.46 14.85 6.36
CA MET A 530 12.33 15.29 7.17
C MET A 530 12.10 14.37 8.38
N HIS A 531 11.68 14.94 9.52
CA HIS A 531 11.33 14.23 10.75
C HIS A 531 9.96 14.67 11.30
N TYR A 532 9.37 13.83 12.13
CA TYR A 532 8.12 14.08 12.83
C TYR A 532 8.37 14.72 14.20
N ILE A 533 7.57 15.72 14.56
CA ILE A 533 7.52 16.28 15.92
C ILE A 533 6.49 15.47 16.71
N VAL A 534 6.95 14.63 17.63
CA VAL A 534 6.14 13.68 18.41
C VAL A 534 6.31 13.91 19.92
N PRO A 535 5.52 13.28 20.81
CA PRO A 535 5.79 13.33 22.24
C PRO A 535 7.13 12.66 22.60
N GLN A 536 7.73 13.11 23.70
CA GLN A 536 8.82 12.36 24.36
C GLN A 536 8.34 11.00 24.87
N ASP A 537 9.26 10.09 25.15
CA ASP A 537 8.98 8.74 25.67
C ASP A 537 8.19 8.75 26.99
N ASP A 538 8.39 9.78 27.82
CA ASP A 538 7.65 10.04 29.07
C ASP A 538 6.39 10.90 28.90
N MET A 539 6.05 11.27 27.66
CA MET A 539 4.91 12.11 27.26
C MET A 539 4.94 13.55 27.80
N SER A 540 6.04 14.00 28.42
CA SER A 540 6.09 15.30 29.12
C SER A 540 6.43 16.50 28.23
N GLY A 541 6.82 16.27 26.98
CA GLY A 541 7.23 17.29 26.01
C GLY A 541 7.22 16.76 24.58
N THR A 542 7.92 17.45 23.69
CA THR A 542 8.07 17.06 22.28
C THR A 542 9.49 16.57 21.98
N ASP A 543 9.62 15.59 21.11
CA ASP A 543 10.86 15.11 20.50
C ASP A 543 10.73 15.03 18.97
N HIS A 544 11.79 14.56 18.32
CA HIS A 544 11.83 14.25 16.91
C HIS A 544 11.96 12.76 16.69
N ALA A 545 11.16 12.21 15.79
CA ALA A 545 11.18 10.80 15.44
C ALA A 545 11.08 10.61 13.93
N TRP A 546 11.42 9.40 13.50
CA TRP A 546 11.48 8.94 12.12
C TRP A 546 11.39 7.41 12.12
N GLY A 547 11.68 6.78 10.99
CA GLY A 547 11.60 5.34 10.79
C GLY A 547 10.33 4.94 10.04
N THR A 548 10.31 3.71 9.53
CA THR A 548 9.07 3.09 9.03
C THR A 548 8.04 2.94 10.15
N SER A 549 8.51 2.96 11.40
CA SER A 549 7.73 3.19 12.62
C SER A 549 6.88 4.46 12.60
N ALA A 550 7.32 5.55 11.94
CA ALA A 550 6.50 6.75 11.77
C ALA A 550 5.54 6.64 10.56
N ALA A 551 5.97 5.95 9.50
CA ALA A 551 5.20 5.78 8.28
C ALA A 551 3.95 4.89 8.47
N ALA A 552 4.06 3.80 9.25
CA ALA A 552 2.96 2.88 9.53
C ALA A 552 1.74 3.54 10.24
N PRO A 553 1.89 4.24 11.37
CA PRO A 553 0.77 4.93 12.03
C PRO A 553 0.21 6.09 11.19
N MET A 554 1.00 6.72 10.30
CA MET A 554 0.48 7.68 9.31
C MET A 554 -0.49 7.01 8.33
N TRP A 555 -0.14 5.83 7.80
CA TRP A 555 -1.03 5.03 6.95
C TRP A 555 -2.25 4.51 7.73
N ALA A 556 -2.12 4.21 9.02
CA ALA A 556 -3.26 3.86 9.87
C ALA A 556 -4.22 5.02 10.09
N ALA A 557 -3.68 6.23 10.26
CA ALA A 557 -4.49 7.44 10.35
C ALA A 557 -5.22 7.73 9.01
N LEU A 558 -4.54 7.59 7.87
CA LEU A 558 -5.18 7.69 6.55
C LEU A 558 -6.30 6.67 6.39
N THR A 559 -6.01 5.40 6.66
CA THR A 559 -6.97 4.29 6.49
C THR A 559 -8.21 4.48 7.36
N THR A 560 -8.06 5.05 8.55
CA THR A 560 -9.20 5.39 9.42
C THR A 560 -10.07 6.51 8.83
N ARG A 561 -9.48 7.52 8.19
CA ARG A 561 -10.22 8.54 7.41
C ARG A 561 -10.93 7.90 6.21
N LEU A 562 -10.26 7.01 5.48
CA LEU A 562 -10.85 6.30 4.34
C LEU A 562 -12.03 5.42 4.78
N ASN A 563 -11.93 4.71 5.91
CA ASN A 563 -13.05 3.95 6.47
C ASN A 563 -14.26 4.84 6.83
N ALA A 564 -14.01 6.06 7.33
CA ALA A 564 -15.08 7.03 7.58
C ALA A 564 -15.77 7.47 6.27
N ILE A 565 -14.99 7.75 5.21
CA ILE A 565 -15.50 8.08 3.88
C ILE A 565 -16.31 6.91 3.29
N PHE A 566 -15.79 5.68 3.40
CA PHE A 566 -16.49 4.48 2.95
C PHE A 566 -17.84 4.33 3.67
N THR A 567 -17.84 4.46 5.00
CA THR A 567 -19.06 4.40 5.81
C THR A 567 -20.07 5.49 5.42
N ASP A 568 -19.60 6.72 5.20
CA ASP A 568 -20.42 7.86 4.77
C ASP A 568 -21.08 7.62 3.39
N GLN A 569 -20.43 6.87 2.52
CA GLN A 569 -20.98 6.43 1.23
C GLN A 569 -21.72 5.09 1.27
N GLY A 570 -21.94 4.51 2.45
CA GLY A 570 -22.67 3.24 2.62
C GLY A 570 -21.87 1.99 2.26
N LEU A 571 -20.54 2.07 2.21
CA LEU A 571 -19.63 0.94 2.05
C LEU A 571 -19.14 0.42 3.41
N PRO A 572 -18.77 -0.88 3.51
CA PRO A 572 -18.10 -1.41 4.70
C PRO A 572 -16.67 -0.86 4.82
N ASN A 573 -16.04 -1.05 5.98
CA ASN A 573 -14.60 -0.77 6.14
C ASN A 573 -13.77 -1.50 5.09
N LEU A 574 -12.61 -0.94 4.76
CA LEU A 574 -11.65 -1.46 3.78
C LEU A 574 -11.19 -2.89 4.10
N GLY A 575 -10.87 -3.17 5.36
CA GLY A 575 -10.35 -4.47 5.80
C GLY A 575 -9.09 -4.88 5.03
N TYR A 576 -9.08 -6.11 4.52
CA TYR A 576 -8.06 -6.57 3.59
C TYR A 576 -8.23 -5.84 2.23
N MET A 577 -7.34 -4.88 1.95
CA MET A 577 -7.48 -3.92 0.82
C MET A 577 -6.32 -3.90 -0.18
N ASN A 578 -5.31 -4.79 -0.05
CA ASN A 578 -4.13 -4.74 -0.93
C ASN A 578 -4.54 -4.86 -2.42
N ASP A 579 -5.51 -5.72 -2.74
CA ASP A 579 -6.05 -5.83 -4.09
C ASP A 579 -6.60 -4.51 -4.66
N LEU A 580 -7.30 -3.72 -3.83
CA LEU A 580 -7.78 -2.39 -4.22
C LEU A 580 -6.65 -1.39 -4.48
N LEU A 581 -5.57 -1.42 -3.69
CA LEU A 581 -4.44 -0.49 -3.85
C LEU A 581 -3.69 -0.74 -5.16
N TYR A 582 -3.38 -2.01 -5.47
CA TYR A 582 -2.70 -2.36 -6.72
C TYR A 582 -3.60 -2.09 -7.93
N LEU A 583 -4.89 -2.35 -7.82
CA LEU A 583 -5.87 -1.97 -8.85
C LEU A 583 -5.91 -0.44 -9.05
N SER A 584 -5.97 0.32 -7.96
CA SER A 584 -5.94 1.79 -7.99
C SER A 584 -4.67 2.31 -8.66
N ASN A 585 -3.50 1.74 -8.41
CA ASN A 585 -2.26 2.19 -9.03
C ASN A 585 -2.26 1.99 -10.56
N VAL A 586 -2.93 0.95 -11.06
CA VAL A 586 -3.07 0.73 -12.50
C VAL A 586 -4.06 1.71 -13.12
N ILE A 587 -5.25 1.88 -12.52
CA ILE A 587 -6.32 2.65 -13.18
C ILE A 587 -6.29 4.15 -12.89
N ALA A 588 -5.76 4.50 -11.73
CA ALA A 588 -5.69 5.84 -11.18
C ALA A 588 -4.33 6.07 -10.49
N PRO A 589 -3.19 5.97 -11.22
CA PRO A 589 -1.85 6.14 -10.66
C PRO A 589 -1.64 7.48 -9.95
N GLY A 590 -2.45 8.51 -10.24
CA GLY A 590 -2.44 9.77 -9.50
C GLY A 590 -2.81 9.64 -8.01
N GLY A 591 -3.38 8.51 -7.58
CA GLY A 591 -3.60 8.20 -6.16
C GLY A 591 -2.30 7.98 -5.37
N PHE A 592 -1.16 7.83 -6.05
CA PHE A 592 0.14 7.66 -5.44
C PHE A 592 1.14 8.70 -5.96
N ASN A 593 2.02 9.17 -5.07
CA ASN A 593 3.22 9.90 -5.42
C ASN A 593 4.34 8.86 -5.62
N ASP A 594 4.78 8.73 -6.87
CA ASP A 594 5.75 7.72 -7.27
C ASP A 594 7.18 8.11 -6.87
N VAL A 595 7.86 7.23 -6.13
CA VAL A 595 9.22 7.45 -5.63
C VAL A 595 10.21 6.79 -6.58
N GLN A 596 10.70 7.56 -7.55
CA GLN A 596 11.49 7.02 -8.66
C GLN A 596 13.01 7.06 -8.46
N ASN A 597 13.49 7.46 -7.27
CA ASN A 597 14.93 7.63 -7.06
C ASN A 597 15.39 7.17 -5.67
N GLY A 598 16.61 6.61 -5.64
CA GLY A 598 17.24 6.07 -4.43
C GLY A 598 17.23 4.54 -4.44
N ASN A 599 17.79 3.95 -3.38
CA ASN A 599 17.85 2.50 -3.21
C ASN A 599 17.89 2.16 -1.73
N ALA A 600 17.46 0.95 -1.40
CA ALA A 600 17.52 0.40 -0.03
C ALA A 600 18.71 -0.57 0.17
N THR A 601 19.73 -0.50 -0.70
CA THR A 601 20.84 -1.47 -0.77
C THR A 601 21.72 -1.42 0.49
N SER A 602 21.73 -2.52 1.27
CA SER A 602 22.44 -2.59 2.56
C SER A 602 22.92 -3.98 2.97
N THR A 603 22.86 -4.96 2.08
CA THR A 603 23.26 -6.34 2.38
C THR A 603 24.76 -6.47 2.67
N TYR A 604 25.11 -7.22 3.73
CA TYR A 604 26.49 -7.42 4.16
C TYR A 604 26.71 -8.78 4.83
N TRP A 605 27.98 -9.19 4.97
CA TRP A 605 28.40 -10.29 5.84
C TRP A 605 29.61 -9.87 6.69
N ILE A 606 29.90 -10.61 7.76
CA ILE A 606 31.02 -10.33 8.67
C ILE A 606 32.23 -11.21 8.33
N ASP A 607 33.39 -10.60 8.09
CA ASP A 607 34.62 -11.34 7.80
C ASP A 607 35.24 -12.00 9.04
N GLY A 608 36.25 -12.86 8.84
CA GLY A 608 36.95 -13.54 9.94
C GLY A 608 37.71 -12.64 10.92
N SER A 609 37.74 -11.32 10.67
CA SER A 609 38.29 -10.30 11.56
C SER A 609 37.20 -9.45 12.24
N GLY A 610 35.91 -9.70 11.97
CA GLY A 610 34.79 -8.96 12.53
C GLY A 610 34.39 -7.72 11.72
N ASN A 611 34.85 -7.56 10.47
CA ASN A 611 34.51 -6.37 9.67
C ASN A 611 33.27 -6.61 8.79
N ILE A 612 32.44 -5.58 8.64
CA ILE A 612 31.32 -5.54 7.68
C ILE A 612 31.87 -5.53 6.25
N VAL A 613 31.43 -6.50 5.45
CA VAL A 613 31.71 -6.62 4.01
C VAL A 613 30.40 -6.46 3.22
N PRO A 614 30.15 -5.30 2.59
CA PRO A 614 28.97 -5.07 1.77
C PRO A 614 28.97 -5.95 0.53
N THR A 615 27.81 -6.48 0.15
CA THR A 615 27.67 -7.32 -1.05
C THR A 615 27.12 -6.58 -2.25
N GLY A 616 26.39 -5.48 -2.01
CA GLY A 616 25.76 -4.66 -3.05
C GLY A 616 24.45 -5.22 -3.59
N TYR A 617 23.91 -6.31 -3.01
CA TYR A 617 22.56 -6.75 -3.32
C TYR A 617 21.53 -5.83 -2.66
N GLY A 618 20.51 -5.45 -3.42
CA GLY A 618 19.43 -4.58 -2.99
C GLY A 618 18.54 -4.21 -4.17
N TYR A 619 17.69 -3.21 -3.96
CA TYR A 619 16.68 -2.78 -4.93
C TYR A 619 16.73 -1.26 -5.08
N ASP A 620 16.62 -0.82 -6.34
CA ASP A 620 16.53 0.58 -6.73
C ASP A 620 15.06 0.96 -6.95
N ALA A 621 14.73 2.21 -6.64
CA ALA A 621 13.46 2.81 -6.99
C ALA A 621 13.33 3.06 -8.51
N GLY A 622 12.11 3.03 -9.05
CA GLY A 622 11.83 3.22 -10.47
C GLY A 622 10.43 3.76 -10.75
N GLU A 623 10.01 3.81 -12.01
CA GLU A 623 8.63 4.18 -12.36
C GLU A 623 7.65 3.08 -11.94
N GLY A 624 6.59 3.44 -11.22
CA GLY A 624 5.54 2.52 -10.78
C GLY A 624 5.98 1.65 -9.60
N PHE A 625 5.42 0.44 -9.48
CA PHE A 625 5.78 -0.45 -8.38
C PHE A 625 7.26 -0.86 -8.43
N ASP A 626 7.96 -0.76 -7.30
CA ASP A 626 9.31 -1.31 -7.12
C ASP A 626 9.53 -1.91 -5.70
N LEU A 627 10.61 -2.67 -5.52
CA LEU A 627 10.92 -3.37 -4.27
C LEU A 627 11.67 -2.51 -3.23
N ALA A 628 11.80 -1.20 -3.48
CA ALA A 628 12.38 -0.23 -2.55
C ALA A 628 11.31 0.73 -1.98
N SER A 629 10.28 1.04 -2.77
CA SER A 629 9.27 2.05 -2.49
C SER A 629 7.81 1.58 -2.69
N GLY A 630 7.60 0.34 -3.14
CA GLY A 630 6.27 -0.21 -3.35
C GLY A 630 5.52 0.59 -4.41
N LEU A 631 4.24 0.87 -4.17
CA LEU A 631 3.40 1.70 -5.04
C LEU A 631 3.69 3.22 -4.91
N GLY A 632 4.61 3.63 -4.02
CA GLY A 632 4.86 5.02 -3.65
C GLY A 632 4.11 5.48 -2.39
N SER A 633 4.14 6.78 -2.13
CA SER A 633 3.42 7.42 -1.01
C SER A 633 2.00 7.84 -1.45
N PRO A 634 1.05 8.09 -0.53
CA PRO A 634 -0.31 8.41 -0.95
C PRO A 634 -0.45 9.87 -1.38
N ASN A 635 -1.24 10.11 -2.43
CA ASN A 635 -2.04 11.33 -2.53
C ASN A 635 -3.42 11.01 -1.92
N GLY A 636 -3.61 11.32 -0.64
CA GLY A 636 -4.73 10.79 0.16
C GLY A 636 -6.11 11.05 -0.44
N LEU A 637 -6.36 12.25 -0.99
CA LEU A 637 -7.62 12.61 -1.62
C LEU A 637 -7.86 11.85 -2.94
N LEU A 638 -6.86 11.80 -3.81
CA LEU A 638 -6.99 11.09 -5.09
C LEU A 638 -7.11 9.58 -4.87
N LEU A 639 -6.41 9.03 -3.88
CA LEU A 639 -6.56 7.64 -3.46
C LEU A 639 -7.94 7.35 -2.89
N ALA A 640 -8.52 8.27 -2.09
CA ALA A 640 -9.89 8.11 -1.59
C ALA A 640 -10.92 8.06 -2.74
N ARG A 641 -10.76 8.93 -3.74
CA ARG A 641 -11.62 8.96 -4.94
C ARG A 641 -11.52 7.66 -5.74
N SER A 642 -10.30 7.17 -5.99
CA SER A 642 -10.12 5.92 -6.73
C SER A 642 -10.65 4.70 -5.96
N LEU A 643 -10.36 4.59 -4.66
CA LEU A 643 -10.81 3.46 -3.84
C LEU A 643 -12.32 3.40 -3.72
N THR A 644 -13.00 4.55 -3.54
CA THR A 644 -14.47 4.58 -3.52
C THR A 644 -15.06 4.20 -4.87
N GLN A 645 -14.49 4.67 -5.98
CA GLN A 645 -14.91 4.26 -7.33
C GLN A 645 -14.81 2.74 -7.53
N ILE A 646 -13.67 2.15 -7.20
CA ILE A 646 -13.46 0.70 -7.32
C ILE A 646 -14.44 -0.06 -6.43
N ALA A 647 -14.61 0.37 -5.18
CA ALA A 647 -15.50 -0.28 -4.23
C ALA A 647 -16.95 -0.28 -4.72
N HIS A 648 -17.47 0.86 -5.19
CA HIS A 648 -18.82 0.93 -5.74
C HIS A 648 -18.95 0.11 -7.02
N SER A 649 -17.95 0.11 -7.91
CA SER A 649 -17.93 -0.73 -9.11
C SER A 649 -18.07 -2.21 -8.76
N GLN A 650 -17.27 -2.73 -7.83
CA GLN A 650 -17.32 -4.14 -7.45
C GLN A 650 -18.62 -4.53 -6.71
N VAL A 651 -19.17 -3.63 -5.89
CA VAL A 651 -20.37 -3.92 -5.07
C VAL A 651 -21.66 -3.81 -5.89
N TYR A 652 -21.78 -2.80 -6.76
CA TYR A 652 -23.04 -2.47 -7.43
C TYR A 652 -23.04 -2.75 -8.93
N TYR A 653 -21.86 -2.87 -9.56
CA TYR A 653 -21.71 -2.91 -11.02
C TYR A 653 -20.89 -4.09 -11.56
N SER A 654 -20.65 -5.13 -10.75
CA SER A 654 -19.91 -6.34 -11.17
C SER A 654 -20.53 -7.12 -12.34
N ALA A 655 -21.78 -6.81 -12.71
CA ALA A 655 -22.46 -7.38 -13.88
C ALA A 655 -22.22 -6.59 -15.18
N LEU A 656 -21.57 -5.42 -15.11
CA LEU A 656 -21.20 -4.67 -16.30
C LEU A 656 -20.15 -5.46 -17.11
N PRO A 657 -20.20 -5.36 -18.45
CA PRO A 657 -19.24 -6.05 -19.27
C PRO A 657 -17.87 -5.37 -19.26
N ASP A 658 -16.84 -6.17 -19.04
CA ASP A 658 -15.44 -5.77 -19.24
C ASP A 658 -15.20 -5.21 -20.65
N PHE A 659 -14.20 -4.34 -20.77
CA PHE A 659 -13.76 -3.82 -22.06
C PHE A 659 -13.25 -4.94 -22.97
N LEU A 660 -12.23 -5.66 -22.50
CA LEU A 660 -11.71 -6.89 -23.10
C LEU A 660 -11.78 -8.03 -22.09
N VAL A 661 -12.13 -9.22 -22.56
CA VAL A 661 -12.12 -10.44 -21.74
C VAL A 661 -10.89 -11.26 -22.12
N GLN A 662 -10.13 -11.71 -21.13
CA GLN A 662 -9.04 -12.66 -21.35
C GLN A 662 -9.61 -14.08 -21.36
N GLU A 663 -9.40 -14.79 -22.47
CA GLU A 663 -9.76 -16.19 -22.61
C GLU A 663 -8.74 -17.09 -21.88
N ASN A 664 -9.10 -18.35 -21.63
CA ASN A 664 -8.24 -19.32 -20.93
C ASN A 664 -6.89 -19.59 -21.62
N ASP A 665 -6.77 -19.29 -22.91
CA ASP A 665 -5.51 -19.41 -23.68
C ASP A 665 -4.65 -18.13 -23.63
N GLY A 666 -5.09 -17.12 -22.87
CA GLY A 666 -4.43 -15.83 -22.71
C GLY A 666 -4.77 -14.82 -23.81
N SER A 667 -5.56 -15.21 -24.83
CA SER A 667 -5.99 -14.27 -25.88
C SER A 667 -7.05 -13.30 -25.36
N TRP A 668 -7.05 -12.09 -25.90
CA TRP A 668 -8.04 -11.08 -25.56
C TRP A 668 -9.16 -11.06 -26.60
N VAL A 669 -10.40 -10.88 -26.16
CA VAL A 669 -11.57 -10.67 -27.03
C VAL A 669 -12.36 -9.45 -26.58
N SER A 670 -13.07 -8.80 -27.50
CA SER A 670 -13.99 -7.71 -27.16
C SER A 670 -15.11 -8.23 -26.24
N GLY A 671 -15.26 -7.63 -25.05
CA GLY A 671 -16.27 -8.02 -24.07
C GLY A 671 -17.70 -7.62 -24.48
N VAL A 672 -17.84 -6.66 -25.39
CA VAL A 672 -19.11 -6.19 -25.97
C VAL A 672 -18.95 -5.76 -27.43
N ASP A 673 -20.06 -5.50 -28.12
CA ASP A 673 -20.08 -4.77 -29.39
C ASP A 673 -19.80 -3.28 -29.11
N GLN A 674 -18.64 -2.78 -29.53
CA GLN A 674 -18.15 -1.46 -29.09
C GLN A 674 -17.19 -0.80 -30.08
N THR A 675 -16.88 0.46 -29.80
CA THR A 675 -15.82 1.22 -30.49
C THR A 675 -14.62 1.39 -29.55
N PHE A 676 -13.42 1.05 -30.03
CA PHE A 676 -12.15 1.24 -29.34
C PHE A 676 -11.51 2.53 -29.80
N LEU A 677 -11.03 3.35 -28.88
CA LEU A 677 -9.91 4.25 -29.13
C LEU A 677 -8.63 3.41 -29.29
N VAL A 678 -7.78 3.82 -30.22
CA VAL A 678 -6.45 3.25 -30.45
C VAL A 678 -5.43 4.36 -30.26
N GLN A 679 -4.69 4.30 -29.16
CA GLN A 679 -3.86 5.39 -28.65
C GLN A 679 -2.39 4.93 -28.51
N PRO A 680 -1.58 5.02 -29.57
CA PRO A 680 -0.19 4.58 -29.55
C PRO A 680 0.73 5.63 -28.93
N THR A 681 1.53 5.23 -27.95
CA THR A 681 2.64 6.01 -27.36
C THR A 681 3.94 5.29 -27.67
N LEU A 682 4.64 5.71 -28.72
CA LEU A 682 5.75 4.94 -29.30
C LEU A 682 7.10 5.59 -29.02
N ALA A 683 8.12 4.78 -28.75
CA ALA A 683 9.50 5.26 -28.58
C ALA A 683 10.12 5.72 -29.92
N SER A 684 9.62 5.19 -31.03
CA SER A 684 10.01 5.56 -32.39
C SER A 684 8.80 5.50 -33.33
N GLY A 685 8.97 5.81 -34.61
CA GLY A 685 7.89 5.74 -35.59
C GLY A 685 7.49 4.32 -36.01
N ALA A 686 7.41 3.38 -35.06
CA ALA A 686 7.08 1.97 -35.28
C ALA A 686 5.64 1.79 -35.81
N GLY A 687 5.42 0.77 -36.62
CA GLY A 687 4.07 0.45 -37.11
C GLY A 687 3.23 -0.25 -36.04
N VAL A 688 1.96 0.13 -35.91
CA VAL A 688 0.98 -0.51 -35.02
C VAL A 688 -0.03 -1.28 -35.85
N SER A 689 -0.42 -2.47 -35.38
CA SER A 689 -1.46 -3.29 -36.03
C SER A 689 -2.34 -3.96 -34.97
N ILE A 690 -3.64 -3.99 -35.22
CA ILE A 690 -4.63 -4.69 -34.40
C ILE A 690 -5.28 -5.76 -35.26
N ASN A 691 -5.21 -7.02 -34.85
CA ASN A 691 -5.73 -8.19 -35.58
C ASN A 691 -5.21 -8.29 -37.03
N GLY A 692 -3.98 -7.84 -37.28
CA GLY A 692 -3.40 -7.79 -38.63
C GLY A 692 -3.92 -6.64 -39.51
N THR A 693 -4.82 -5.79 -39.00
CA THR A 693 -5.19 -4.52 -39.62
C THR A 693 -4.17 -3.48 -39.21
N GLY A 694 -3.32 -3.06 -40.15
CA GLY A 694 -2.30 -2.04 -39.91
C GLY A 694 -2.91 -0.65 -39.77
N PHE A 695 -2.46 0.08 -38.76
CA PHE A 695 -2.78 1.48 -38.52
C PHE A 695 -1.57 2.33 -38.91
N SER A 696 -1.77 3.31 -39.79
CA SER A 696 -0.72 4.27 -40.16
C SER A 696 -0.65 5.37 -39.11
N GLY A 697 0.13 5.15 -38.05
CA GLY A 697 0.24 6.09 -36.93
C GLY A 697 1.57 6.05 -36.17
N GLY A 698 2.63 5.50 -36.79
CA GLY A 698 3.96 5.39 -36.19
C GLY A 698 4.63 6.76 -36.03
N MET A 699 4.20 7.55 -35.05
CA MET A 699 4.85 8.77 -34.61
C MET A 699 5.43 8.55 -33.22
N ALA A 700 6.66 9.02 -33.02
CA ALA A 700 7.31 8.93 -31.72
C ALA A 700 6.68 9.95 -30.77
N ALA A 701 6.36 9.51 -29.56
CA ALA A 701 5.91 10.39 -28.49
C ALA A 701 7.07 11.31 -28.05
N ASN A 702 6.73 12.51 -27.61
CA ASN A 702 7.67 13.31 -26.84
C ASN A 702 7.89 12.62 -25.48
N SER A 703 9.15 12.50 -25.03
CA SER A 703 9.46 11.86 -23.74
C SER A 703 8.79 12.55 -22.54
N ASN A 704 8.47 13.84 -22.69
CA ASN A 704 7.82 14.66 -21.68
C ASN A 704 6.32 14.87 -21.95
N ALA A 705 5.72 14.19 -22.92
CA ALA A 705 4.27 14.21 -23.09
C ALA A 705 3.55 13.73 -21.82
N TRP A 706 2.29 14.14 -21.65
CA TRP A 706 1.51 13.80 -20.47
C TRP A 706 1.33 12.28 -20.38
N SER A 707 1.56 11.73 -19.19
CA SER A 707 1.17 10.36 -18.84
C SER A 707 -0.23 10.36 -18.23
N THR A 708 -0.82 9.18 -18.06
CA THR A 708 -2.03 8.96 -17.25
C THR A 708 -1.90 9.60 -15.86
N GLN A 709 -0.79 9.34 -15.16
CA GLN A 709 -0.55 9.92 -13.83
C GLN A 709 -0.46 11.45 -13.87
N PHE A 710 0.26 12.02 -14.85
CA PHE A 710 0.34 13.46 -15.02
C PHE A 710 -1.04 14.07 -15.20
N ALA A 711 -1.84 13.54 -16.14
CA ALA A 711 -3.18 14.01 -16.43
C ALA A 711 -4.09 13.96 -15.20
N GLN A 712 -3.97 12.93 -14.35
CA GLN A 712 -4.73 12.82 -13.10
C GLN A 712 -4.25 13.81 -12.03
N GLN A 713 -2.93 14.04 -11.89
CA GLN A 713 -2.38 15.00 -10.93
C GLN A 713 -2.82 16.44 -11.25
N VAL A 714 -2.90 16.83 -12.53
CA VAL A 714 -3.30 18.21 -12.90
C VAL A 714 -4.78 18.51 -12.69
N MET A 715 -5.61 17.48 -12.45
CA MET A 715 -7.03 17.66 -12.12
C MET A 715 -7.24 18.16 -10.69
N GLN A 716 -6.18 18.30 -9.89
CA GLN A 716 -6.27 18.96 -8.58
C GLN A 716 -6.43 20.47 -8.75
N GLN A 717 -7.35 21.06 -7.99
CA GLN A 717 -7.69 22.48 -8.06
C GLN A 717 -6.49 23.40 -7.80
N ASP A 718 -5.59 23.01 -6.89
CA ASP A 718 -4.39 23.74 -6.48
C ASP A 718 -3.19 23.53 -7.42
N PHE A 719 -3.33 22.73 -8.48
CA PHE A 719 -2.27 22.52 -9.47
C PHE A 719 -2.02 23.78 -10.31
N SER A 720 -0.75 24.18 -10.38
CA SER A 720 -0.30 25.43 -10.98
C SER A 720 -0.51 25.48 -12.50
N SER A 721 -1.14 26.56 -12.96
CA SER A 721 -1.27 26.87 -14.39
C SER A 721 0.09 27.01 -15.07
N ASP A 722 1.10 27.59 -14.41
CA ASP A 722 2.42 27.76 -15.03
C ASP A 722 3.05 26.40 -15.37
N LEU A 723 2.86 25.41 -14.50
CA LEU A 723 3.37 24.07 -14.70
C LEU A 723 2.63 23.34 -15.83
N VAL A 724 1.30 23.46 -15.90
CA VAL A 724 0.47 22.94 -17.01
C VAL A 724 1.00 23.45 -18.35
N LEU A 725 1.19 24.77 -18.47
CA LEU A 725 1.58 25.42 -19.72
C LEU A 725 3.02 25.12 -20.16
N MET A 726 3.88 24.61 -19.28
CA MET A 726 5.24 24.16 -19.67
C MET A 726 5.22 22.86 -20.48
N PHE A 727 4.17 22.07 -20.35
CA PHE A 727 4.02 20.78 -21.01
C PHE A 727 3.01 20.79 -22.16
N ASP A 728 2.53 21.98 -22.55
CA ASP A 728 1.72 22.22 -23.75
C ASP A 728 2.51 21.89 -25.02
N ARG A 729 1.81 21.37 -26.04
CA ARG A 729 2.30 20.99 -27.38
C ARG A 729 3.31 19.87 -27.42
N LEU A 730 3.36 19.05 -26.37
CA LEU A 730 4.24 17.89 -26.29
C LEU A 730 3.50 16.66 -26.81
N SER A 731 3.64 16.41 -28.11
CA SER A 731 2.92 15.35 -28.83
C SER A 731 3.00 13.97 -28.16
N GLN A 732 1.86 13.33 -27.98
CA GLN A 732 1.73 11.95 -27.49
C GLN A 732 1.73 10.93 -28.63
N GLY A 733 0.85 11.08 -29.62
CA GLY A 733 0.63 10.08 -30.65
C GLY A 733 -0.57 10.42 -31.55
N LEU A 734 -0.88 9.59 -32.55
CA LEU A 734 -2.06 9.81 -33.38
C LEU A 734 -3.20 8.90 -32.90
N ALA A 735 -4.24 9.48 -32.30
CA ALA A 735 -5.43 8.73 -31.92
C ALA A 735 -6.25 8.33 -33.17
N SER A 736 -6.75 7.10 -33.14
CA SER A 736 -7.74 6.60 -34.10
C SER A 736 -8.79 5.79 -33.37
N ASP A 737 -9.81 5.30 -34.07
CA ASP A 737 -10.74 4.35 -33.50
C ASP A 737 -11.05 3.19 -34.45
N MET A 738 -11.58 2.12 -33.88
CA MET A 738 -12.07 0.97 -34.64
C MET A 738 -13.27 0.33 -33.94
N HIS A 739 -14.17 -0.22 -34.73
CA HIS A 739 -15.28 -1.00 -34.20
C HIS A 739 -14.89 -2.48 -34.04
N ALA A 740 -15.29 -3.10 -32.94
CA ALA A 740 -15.15 -4.53 -32.70
C ALA A 740 -16.48 -5.11 -32.19
N ALA A 741 -16.93 -6.17 -32.84
CA ALA A 741 -18.08 -6.93 -32.38
C ALA A 741 -17.71 -7.78 -31.16
N LEU A 742 -18.71 -8.12 -30.33
CA LEU A 742 -18.57 -9.06 -29.23
C LEU A 742 -17.80 -10.32 -29.64
N ASN A 743 -16.87 -10.77 -28.79
CA ASN A 743 -16.01 -11.93 -28.97
C ASN A 743 -15.04 -11.84 -30.18
N THR A 744 -14.87 -10.67 -30.77
CA THR A 744 -13.79 -10.45 -31.75
C THR A 744 -12.46 -10.48 -31.00
N THR A 745 -11.56 -11.38 -31.40
CA THR A 745 -10.17 -11.41 -30.89
C THR A 745 -9.51 -10.05 -31.03
N VAL A 746 -8.67 -9.67 -30.07
CA VAL A 746 -7.86 -8.44 -30.08
C VAL A 746 -6.40 -8.84 -29.85
N SER A 747 -5.57 -8.60 -30.85
CA SER A 747 -4.12 -8.80 -30.77
C SER A 747 -3.41 -7.56 -31.27
N VAL A 748 -2.54 -6.98 -30.45
CA VAL A 748 -1.77 -5.77 -30.78
C VAL A 748 -0.31 -6.14 -31.09
N THR A 749 0.23 -5.59 -32.17
CA THR A 749 1.67 -5.66 -32.48
C THR A 749 2.25 -4.27 -32.68
N ILE A 750 3.45 -4.04 -32.17
CA ILE A 750 4.24 -2.82 -32.38
C ILE A 750 5.55 -3.24 -33.04
N GLY A 751 5.93 -2.56 -34.13
CA GLY A 751 7.14 -2.93 -34.90
C GLY A 751 7.02 -4.27 -35.65
N GLY A 752 5.86 -4.93 -35.59
CA GLY A 752 5.63 -6.29 -36.07
C GLY A 752 5.79 -7.37 -34.99
N ASP A 753 6.24 -7.00 -33.79
CA ASP A 753 6.39 -7.89 -32.65
C ASP A 753 5.15 -7.87 -31.75
N THR A 754 4.90 -9.00 -31.07
CA THR A 754 3.78 -9.14 -30.14
C THR A 754 3.97 -8.25 -28.92
N THR A 755 2.86 -7.76 -28.39
CA THR A 755 2.80 -6.99 -27.14
C THR A 755 2.25 -7.85 -26.00
N LEU A 756 2.43 -7.38 -24.77
CA LEU A 756 1.83 -7.95 -23.56
C LEU A 756 0.87 -6.92 -22.93
N ALA A 757 -0.20 -7.42 -22.33
CA ALA A 757 -1.13 -6.63 -21.53
C ALA A 757 -1.05 -7.09 -20.07
N SER A 758 0.11 -6.87 -19.43
CA SER A 758 0.43 -7.43 -18.11
C SER A 758 -0.58 -7.02 -17.03
N GLN A 759 -1.12 -5.80 -17.12
CA GLN A 759 -2.09 -5.24 -16.17
C GLN A 759 -3.53 -5.24 -16.71
N GLY A 760 -3.79 -5.86 -17.87
CA GLY A 760 -5.07 -5.77 -18.55
C GLY A 760 -6.24 -6.34 -17.74
N THR A 761 -6.00 -7.34 -16.89
CA THR A 761 -7.03 -7.93 -16.03
C THR A 761 -7.43 -7.00 -14.88
N LEU A 762 -6.61 -6.00 -14.55
CA LEU A 762 -6.92 -4.96 -13.57
C LEU A 762 -7.66 -3.79 -14.21
N SER A 763 -7.25 -3.35 -15.41
CA SER A 763 -7.83 -2.15 -16.06
C SER A 763 -9.08 -2.41 -16.90
N SER A 764 -9.30 -3.63 -17.40
CA SER A 764 -10.36 -3.90 -18.39
C SER A 764 -11.78 -3.59 -17.89
N GLY A 765 -12.08 -3.86 -16.61
CA GLY A 765 -13.37 -3.50 -16.01
C GLY A 765 -13.65 -2.00 -16.04
N PHE A 766 -12.60 -1.18 -16.08
CA PHE A 766 -12.66 0.29 -16.10
C PHE A 766 -12.53 0.88 -17.51
N GLY A 767 -12.68 0.06 -18.54
CA GLY A 767 -12.89 0.55 -19.91
C GLY A 767 -11.64 0.66 -20.77
N PHE A 768 -10.48 0.17 -20.33
CA PHE A 768 -9.24 0.23 -21.11
C PHE A 768 -8.26 -0.89 -20.80
N VAL A 769 -7.33 -1.15 -21.73
CA VAL A 769 -6.21 -2.10 -21.58
C VAL A 769 -4.99 -1.55 -22.30
N ASP A 770 -3.84 -1.59 -21.62
CA ASP A 770 -2.54 -1.20 -22.18
C ASP A 770 -1.78 -2.41 -22.73
N PHE A 771 -1.33 -2.29 -23.97
CA PHE A 771 -0.48 -3.27 -24.64
C PHE A 771 0.91 -2.70 -24.86
N ALA A 772 1.96 -3.33 -24.36
CA ALA A 772 3.33 -2.80 -24.46
C ALA A 772 4.37 -3.84 -24.90
N ASN A 773 5.44 -3.35 -25.51
CA ASN A 773 6.70 -4.06 -25.73
C ASN A 773 7.88 -3.04 -25.69
N ALA A 774 9.07 -3.47 -26.12
CA ALA A 774 10.26 -2.61 -26.11
C ALA A 774 10.17 -1.37 -27.02
N ASP A 775 9.28 -1.35 -28.00
CA ASP A 775 9.13 -0.24 -28.96
C ASP A 775 8.09 0.82 -28.52
N GLY A 776 7.31 0.54 -27.47
CA GLY A 776 6.32 1.47 -26.91
C GLY A 776 5.06 0.78 -26.38
N GLY A 777 4.00 1.57 -26.23
CA GLY A 777 2.69 1.13 -25.77
C GLY A 777 1.55 1.51 -26.71
N VAL A 778 0.44 0.79 -26.61
CA VAL A 778 -0.85 1.12 -27.24
C VAL A 778 -1.92 0.97 -26.17
N ASN A 779 -2.52 2.08 -25.76
CA ASN A 779 -3.71 2.07 -24.94
C ASN A 779 -4.92 1.84 -25.85
N LEU A 780 -5.72 0.81 -25.54
CA LEU A 780 -7.04 0.63 -26.13
C LEU A 780 -8.06 1.00 -25.07
N ALA A 781 -9.00 1.90 -25.41
CA ALA A 781 -9.95 2.42 -24.42
C ALA A 781 -11.34 2.68 -25.00
N ARG A 782 -12.33 2.82 -24.12
CA ARG A 782 -13.67 3.30 -24.48
C ARG A 782 -13.66 4.84 -24.67
N PRO A 783 -14.36 5.36 -25.69
CA PRO A 783 -14.59 6.79 -25.87
C PRO A 783 -15.72 7.36 -24.97
N ILE A 784 -16.21 6.54 -24.03
CA ILE A 784 -17.34 6.84 -23.16
C ILE A 784 -17.00 6.52 -21.71
N ALA A 785 -17.65 7.22 -20.79
CA ALA A 785 -17.73 6.82 -19.40
C ALA A 785 -18.93 5.89 -19.19
N VAL A 786 -18.84 5.01 -18.20
CA VAL A 786 -19.99 4.26 -17.67
C VAL A 786 -20.31 4.83 -16.29
N ALA A 787 -21.55 5.24 -16.06
CA ALA A 787 -21.96 5.88 -14.81
C ALA A 787 -22.10 4.86 -13.66
N GLU A 788 -20.95 4.47 -13.10
CA GLU A 788 -20.84 3.64 -11.90
C GLU A 788 -21.03 4.48 -10.63
N LEU A 789 -22.25 4.98 -10.44
CA LEU A 789 -22.65 5.88 -9.34
C LEU A 789 -22.63 5.20 -7.98
N ALA A 790 -22.20 5.93 -6.95
CA ALA A 790 -22.21 5.46 -5.56
C ALA A 790 -23.57 4.89 -5.14
N GLY A 791 -23.56 3.71 -4.52
CA GLY A 791 -24.78 3.06 -4.02
C GLY A 791 -25.72 2.49 -5.09
N GLY A 792 -25.39 2.59 -6.38
CA GLY A 792 -26.26 2.12 -7.45
C GLY A 792 -27.52 2.97 -7.64
N VAL A 793 -27.47 4.26 -7.29
CA VAL A 793 -28.62 5.19 -7.34
C VAL A 793 -28.31 6.45 -8.15
N SER A 794 -29.35 7.03 -8.77
CA SER A 794 -29.21 8.27 -9.53
C SER A 794 -28.75 9.41 -8.64
N GLN A 795 -27.77 10.16 -9.12
CA GLN A 795 -27.18 11.27 -8.37
C GLN A 795 -26.50 12.27 -9.32
N ASP A 796 -26.06 13.37 -8.73
CA ASP A 796 -25.29 14.38 -9.41
C ASP A 796 -23.82 13.95 -9.51
N VAL A 797 -23.13 14.39 -10.56
CA VAL A 797 -21.77 13.92 -10.92
C VAL A 797 -20.84 15.12 -11.03
N GLU A 798 -19.69 15.06 -10.35
CA GLU A 798 -18.67 16.11 -10.44
C GLU A 798 -17.90 15.97 -11.75
N VAL A 799 -17.79 17.07 -12.48
CA VAL A 799 -16.98 17.21 -13.69
C VAL A 799 -15.83 18.15 -13.39
N ARG A 800 -14.60 17.68 -13.55
CA ARG A 800 -13.39 18.51 -13.46
C ARG A 800 -12.82 18.77 -14.83
N LEU A 801 -12.33 19.98 -15.04
CA LEU A 801 -11.72 20.45 -16.27
C LEU A 801 -10.33 21.02 -16.01
N ARG A 802 -9.38 20.68 -16.89
CA ARG A 802 -8.09 21.37 -17.01
C ARG A 802 -7.88 21.74 -18.47
N GLN A 803 -7.57 22.99 -18.76
CA GLN A 803 -7.38 23.43 -20.15
C GLN A 803 -5.93 23.88 -20.37
N SER A 804 -5.20 23.22 -21.27
CA SER A 804 -3.91 23.71 -21.77
C SER A 804 -4.04 24.43 -23.11
N GLY A 805 -5.15 24.28 -23.83
CA GLY A 805 -5.35 24.88 -25.15
C GLY A 805 -5.67 26.38 -25.09
N MET A 806 -5.17 27.15 -26.07
CA MET A 806 -5.36 28.61 -26.12
C MET A 806 -6.75 29.05 -26.61
N ASN A 807 -7.52 28.16 -27.23
CA ASN A 807 -8.83 28.52 -27.79
C ASN A 807 -9.91 28.57 -26.71
N ASP A 808 -11.01 29.25 -27.04
CA ASP A 808 -12.22 29.21 -26.23
C ASP A 808 -12.93 27.88 -26.50
N LEU A 809 -12.93 26.98 -25.52
CA LEU A 809 -13.49 25.63 -25.66
C LEU A 809 -14.77 25.48 -24.87
N SER A 810 -15.61 24.53 -25.27
CA SER A 810 -16.76 24.11 -24.47
C SER A 810 -17.08 22.65 -24.73
N VAL A 811 -17.59 21.95 -23.70
CA VAL A 811 -17.90 20.52 -23.74
C VAL A 811 -19.38 20.28 -23.42
N MET A 812 -19.98 19.31 -24.11
CA MET A 812 -21.32 18.79 -23.86
C MET A 812 -21.23 17.29 -23.59
N PHE A 813 -21.92 16.82 -22.55
CA PHE A 813 -22.08 15.41 -22.22
C PHE A 813 -23.45 14.93 -22.69
N TYR A 814 -23.53 13.73 -23.25
CA TYR A 814 -24.78 13.14 -23.72
C TYR A 814 -24.80 11.63 -23.57
N GLU A 815 -26.00 11.09 -23.35
CA GLU A 815 -26.23 9.66 -23.25
C GLU A 815 -26.15 8.98 -24.64
N VAL A 816 -25.58 7.78 -24.70
CA VAL A 816 -25.57 6.90 -25.89
C VAL A 816 -26.32 5.59 -25.60
N ASP A 817 -26.94 5.03 -26.64
CA ASP A 817 -27.75 3.81 -26.56
C ASP A 817 -26.89 2.54 -26.31
N ASP A 818 -25.63 2.56 -26.75
CA ASP A 818 -24.72 1.40 -26.72
C ASP A 818 -23.23 1.80 -26.73
N TYR A 819 -22.35 0.83 -26.44
CA TYR A 819 -20.89 1.01 -26.44
C TYR A 819 -20.29 1.30 -27.83
N SER A 820 -21.08 1.26 -28.90
CA SER A 820 -20.66 1.66 -30.24
C SER A 820 -20.92 3.15 -30.53
N GLY A 821 -21.63 3.83 -29.61
CA GLY A 821 -21.92 5.26 -29.69
C GLY A 821 -23.18 5.58 -30.46
N ARG A 822 -24.19 4.70 -30.52
CA ARG A 822 -25.47 5.08 -31.14
C ARG A 822 -26.22 6.08 -30.30
N VAL A 823 -26.97 6.97 -30.95
CA VAL A 823 -27.95 7.83 -30.26
C VAL A 823 -29.25 7.80 -31.03
N ASN A 824 -30.34 7.41 -30.36
CA ASN A 824 -31.64 7.22 -30.99
C ASN A 824 -31.58 6.29 -32.23
N GLY A 825 -30.72 5.26 -32.17
CA GLY A 825 -30.45 4.29 -33.23
C GLY A 825 -29.58 4.78 -34.39
N LEU A 826 -29.09 6.03 -34.36
CA LEU A 826 -28.17 6.57 -35.36
C LEU A 826 -26.73 6.28 -34.96
N ARG A 827 -25.92 5.76 -35.88
CA ARG A 827 -24.47 5.61 -35.66
C ARG A 827 -23.77 6.96 -35.77
N PRO A 828 -22.54 7.12 -35.22
CA PRO A 828 -21.80 8.38 -35.28
C PRO A 828 -21.68 8.99 -36.70
N GLN A 829 -21.54 8.18 -37.75
CA GLN A 829 -21.45 8.65 -39.13
C GLN A 829 -22.80 9.00 -39.81
N ASP A 830 -23.93 8.67 -39.18
CA ASP A 830 -25.23 8.80 -39.81
C ASP A 830 -25.72 10.26 -39.77
N ALA A 831 -26.39 10.70 -40.84
CA ALA A 831 -26.95 12.05 -40.89
C ALA A 831 -28.01 12.24 -39.79
N GLY A 832 -27.90 13.32 -39.01
CA GLY A 832 -28.78 13.59 -37.87
C GLY A 832 -28.17 13.25 -36.51
N TYR A 833 -27.00 12.59 -36.47
CA TYR A 833 -26.34 12.19 -35.22
C TYR A 833 -26.12 13.37 -34.26
N ALA A 834 -25.60 14.50 -34.75
CA ALA A 834 -25.37 15.69 -33.93
C ALA A 834 -26.65 16.24 -33.27
N GLN A 835 -27.79 16.18 -33.96
CA GLN A 835 -29.09 16.60 -33.41
C GLN A 835 -29.60 15.59 -32.38
N ALA A 836 -29.38 14.28 -32.62
CA ALA A 836 -29.73 13.23 -31.67
C ALA A 836 -28.91 13.36 -30.39
N ALA A 837 -27.58 13.53 -30.49
CA ALA A 837 -26.70 13.76 -29.34
C ALA A 837 -27.12 14.99 -28.53
N ALA A 838 -27.43 16.11 -29.20
CA ALA A 838 -27.92 17.31 -28.51
C ALA A 838 -29.29 17.13 -27.84
N SER A 839 -30.10 16.16 -28.27
CA SER A 839 -31.40 15.84 -27.64
C SER A 839 -31.26 14.97 -26.39
N GLN A 840 -30.13 14.29 -26.22
CA GLN A 840 -29.79 13.43 -25.07
C GLN A 840 -28.73 14.08 -24.15
N SER A 841 -28.59 15.41 -24.21
CA SER A 841 -27.57 16.11 -23.44
C SER A 841 -27.96 16.24 -21.97
N TYR A 842 -27.03 15.92 -21.07
CA TYR A 842 -27.17 16.20 -19.64
C TYR A 842 -27.19 17.71 -19.37
N GLN A 843 -27.79 18.08 -18.24
CA GLN A 843 -27.80 19.46 -17.76
C GLN A 843 -26.76 19.64 -16.66
N PHE A 844 -26.29 20.87 -16.50
CA PHE A 844 -25.49 21.27 -15.34
C PHE A 844 -26.35 21.94 -14.28
N GLU A 845 -25.93 21.87 -13.02
CA GLU A 845 -26.59 22.56 -11.90
C GLU A 845 -26.66 24.09 -12.12
N SER A 846 -25.62 24.66 -12.75
CA SER A 846 -25.55 26.07 -13.15
C SER A 846 -26.53 26.45 -14.27
N GLY A 847 -27.14 25.44 -14.91
CA GLY A 847 -28.11 25.57 -16.00
C GLY A 847 -27.49 25.43 -17.38
N GLY A 848 -28.25 24.84 -18.31
CA GLY A 848 -27.80 24.56 -19.68
C GLY A 848 -27.08 23.22 -19.80
N SER A 849 -26.68 22.88 -21.03
CA SER A 849 -26.11 21.57 -21.40
C SER A 849 -24.68 21.66 -21.94
N VAL A 850 -24.04 22.80 -21.77
CA VAL A 850 -22.70 23.08 -22.27
C VAL A 850 -21.91 23.72 -21.14
N LEU A 851 -20.71 23.19 -20.89
CA LEU A 851 -19.76 23.72 -19.94
C LEU A 851 -18.61 24.37 -20.69
N ASP A 852 -18.39 25.66 -20.44
CA ASP A 852 -17.26 26.39 -20.99
C ASP A 852 -15.96 25.89 -20.35
N GLY A 853 -14.91 25.79 -21.15
CA GLY A 853 -13.57 25.49 -20.67
C GLY A 853 -13.07 26.61 -19.74
N PRO A 854 -12.25 26.28 -18.73
CA PRO A 854 -11.80 27.24 -17.73
C PRO A 854 -10.82 28.30 -18.27
N GLY A 855 -10.30 28.11 -19.49
CA GLY A 855 -9.31 28.99 -20.13
C GLY A 855 -7.87 28.52 -19.95
N TYR A 856 -6.95 29.12 -20.71
CA TYR A 856 -5.55 28.70 -20.86
C TYR A 856 -4.80 28.53 -19.51
N GLY A 857 -4.41 27.29 -19.21
CA GLY A 857 -3.76 26.83 -17.98
C GLY A 857 -4.69 26.64 -16.77
N GLN A 858 -5.97 27.00 -16.87
CA GLN A 858 -6.87 27.12 -15.72
C GLN A 858 -7.59 25.82 -15.40
N TYR A 859 -8.00 25.73 -14.12
CA TYR A 859 -8.87 24.70 -13.59
C TYR A 859 -10.32 25.17 -13.62
N GLY A 860 -11.25 24.24 -13.80
CA GLY A 860 -12.67 24.47 -13.53
C GLY A 860 -13.37 23.20 -13.08
N SER A 861 -14.50 23.34 -12.40
CA SER A 861 -15.39 22.22 -12.14
C SER A 861 -16.86 22.62 -12.23
N ALA A 862 -17.72 21.63 -12.42
CA ALA A 862 -19.16 21.79 -12.48
C ALA A 862 -19.86 20.47 -12.18
N VAL A 863 -21.14 20.55 -11.81
CA VAL A 863 -21.95 19.39 -11.46
C VAL A 863 -22.94 19.07 -12.59
N LEU A 864 -22.87 17.86 -13.14
CA LEU A 864 -23.91 17.28 -14.00
C LEU A 864 -25.05 16.78 -13.13
N VAL A 865 -26.29 17.08 -13.51
CA VAL A 865 -27.47 16.72 -12.72
C VAL A 865 -28.26 15.58 -13.33
N GLY A 866 -28.77 14.70 -12.46
CA GLY A 866 -29.70 13.64 -12.83
C GLY A 866 -29.10 12.57 -13.74
N VAL A 867 -27.89 12.10 -13.42
CA VAL A 867 -27.29 10.94 -14.06
C VAL A 867 -27.87 9.66 -13.44
N ASP A 868 -28.23 8.69 -14.27
CA ASP A 868 -28.78 7.40 -13.84
C ASP A 868 -27.68 6.31 -13.80
N PRO A 869 -27.80 5.31 -12.91
CA PRO A 869 -26.84 4.21 -12.81
C PRO A 869 -26.72 3.42 -14.12
N GLY A 870 -25.48 3.25 -14.59
CA GLY A 870 -25.18 2.49 -15.80
C GLY A 870 -25.33 3.27 -17.11
N ASP A 871 -25.66 4.57 -17.05
CA ASP A 871 -25.67 5.43 -18.23
C ASP A 871 -24.32 5.38 -18.95
N LEU A 872 -24.38 5.36 -20.28
CA LEU A 872 -23.21 5.44 -21.15
C LEU A 872 -23.06 6.89 -21.61
N ILE A 873 -22.02 7.57 -21.14
CA ILE A 873 -21.85 9.01 -21.32
C ILE A 873 -20.75 9.29 -22.33
N ALA A 874 -21.12 9.88 -23.47
CA ALA A 874 -20.20 10.38 -24.47
C ALA A 874 -20.08 11.91 -24.40
N MET A 875 -19.04 12.44 -25.06
CA MET A 875 -18.70 13.85 -25.03
C MET A 875 -18.59 14.46 -26.43
N ARG A 876 -18.87 15.76 -26.51
CA ARG A 876 -18.69 16.60 -27.71
C ARG A 876 -17.98 17.90 -27.32
N LEU A 877 -16.85 18.17 -27.96
CA LEU A 877 -16.11 19.42 -27.86
C LEU A 877 -16.54 20.41 -28.95
N VAL A 878 -16.65 21.68 -28.59
CA VAL A 878 -16.78 22.80 -29.54
C VAL A 878 -15.61 23.75 -29.31
N ASN A 879 -14.85 23.99 -30.37
CA ASN A 879 -13.88 25.09 -30.40
C ASN A 879 -14.64 26.36 -30.82
N ASN A 880 -15.00 27.20 -29.83
CA ASN A 880 -15.77 28.42 -30.04
C ASN A 880 -14.99 29.50 -30.81
N THR A 881 -13.65 29.40 -30.82
CA THR A 881 -12.78 30.29 -31.60
C THR A 881 -12.88 30.01 -33.11
N THR A 882 -12.92 28.74 -33.51
CA THR A 882 -12.92 28.33 -34.93
C THR A 882 -14.30 27.92 -35.46
N GLY A 883 -15.22 27.57 -34.57
CA GLY A 883 -16.52 26.98 -34.90
C GLY A 883 -16.47 25.49 -35.23
N GLN A 884 -15.33 24.83 -35.01
CA GLN A 884 -15.17 23.38 -35.21
C GLN A 884 -15.83 22.59 -34.08
N VAL A 885 -16.32 21.40 -34.42
CA VAL A 885 -17.03 20.50 -33.50
C VAL A 885 -16.42 19.12 -33.63
N TYR A 886 -16.08 18.53 -32.49
CA TYR A 886 -15.51 17.20 -32.40
C TYR A 886 -16.34 16.35 -31.45
N PHE A 887 -16.61 15.12 -31.86
CA PHE A 887 -17.21 14.07 -31.05
C PHE A 887 -16.12 13.07 -30.65
N ALA A 888 -16.39 12.31 -29.60
CA ALA A 888 -15.51 11.23 -29.14
C ALA A 888 -15.28 10.12 -30.19
N TYR A 889 -16.06 10.12 -31.28
CA TYR A 889 -16.00 9.16 -32.38
C TYR A 889 -15.48 9.83 -33.66
N SER A 890 -14.37 9.33 -34.21
CA SER A 890 -13.73 9.84 -35.42
C SER A 890 -14.68 9.87 -36.61
N ALA A 891 -15.59 8.89 -36.70
CA ALA A 891 -16.57 8.77 -37.77
C ALA A 891 -17.60 9.90 -37.81
N ALA A 892 -17.77 10.65 -36.72
CA ALA A 892 -18.61 11.85 -36.65
C ALA A 892 -17.82 13.16 -36.85
N ASN A 893 -16.50 13.08 -36.93
CA ASN A 893 -15.61 14.24 -37.09
C ASN A 893 -15.37 14.55 -38.57
N SER A 894 -15.37 15.83 -38.92
CA SER A 894 -15.32 16.26 -40.33
C SER A 894 -14.00 15.93 -41.04
N ASP A 895 -12.93 15.72 -40.29
CA ASP A 895 -11.61 15.29 -40.77
C ASP A 895 -11.37 13.78 -40.61
N GLY A 896 -12.29 13.05 -39.97
CA GLY A 896 -12.21 11.60 -39.76
C GLY A 896 -11.14 11.17 -38.77
N LEU A 897 -10.65 12.06 -37.91
CA LEU A 897 -9.62 11.77 -36.91
C LEU A 897 -10.21 11.61 -35.50
N GLY A 898 -9.49 10.88 -34.65
CA GLY A 898 -9.76 10.83 -33.21
C GLY A 898 -9.24 12.10 -32.53
N HIS A 899 -10.13 12.78 -31.79
CA HIS A 899 -9.82 14.01 -31.06
C HIS A 899 -9.83 13.82 -29.55
N ILE A 900 -9.94 12.56 -29.08
CA ILE A 900 -10.03 12.22 -27.67
C ILE A 900 -8.98 11.17 -27.30
N TRP A 901 -8.45 11.28 -26.09
CA TRP A 901 -7.44 10.39 -25.53
C TRP A 901 -7.85 9.98 -24.11
N ASN A 902 -7.99 8.70 -23.82
CA ASN A 902 -8.16 8.22 -22.45
C ASN A 902 -6.85 8.32 -21.64
N TYR A 903 -6.94 8.90 -20.43
CA TYR A 903 -5.87 9.00 -19.43
C TYR A 903 -6.21 8.17 -18.17
N GLY A 904 -6.77 6.98 -18.36
CA GLY A 904 -7.19 6.09 -17.28
C GLY A 904 -8.59 6.40 -16.75
N LEU A 905 -8.82 6.08 -15.47
CA LEU A 905 -10.13 6.06 -14.84
C LEU A 905 -10.89 7.38 -15.06
N ASN A 906 -11.96 7.28 -15.85
CA ASN A 906 -12.91 8.35 -16.16
C ASN A 906 -12.28 9.71 -16.53
N THR A 907 -11.11 9.70 -17.17
CA THR A 907 -10.35 10.91 -17.52
C THR A 907 -10.00 10.91 -19.00
N TRP A 908 -10.35 11.97 -19.72
CA TRP A 908 -10.11 12.09 -21.16
C TRP A 908 -9.57 13.46 -21.54
N GLY A 909 -8.55 13.46 -22.39
CA GLY A 909 -7.99 14.64 -23.03
C GLY A 909 -8.55 14.87 -24.43
N TRP A 910 -8.55 16.12 -24.86
CA TRP A 910 -9.01 16.55 -26.18
C TRP A 910 -7.94 17.28 -26.97
N GLU A 911 -8.00 17.12 -28.28
CA GLU A 911 -7.31 17.96 -29.27
C GLU A 911 -8.33 18.88 -29.96
N ASP A 912 -8.09 20.19 -29.97
CA ASP A 912 -9.09 21.20 -30.33
C ASP A 912 -9.02 21.74 -31.77
N THR A 913 -8.03 21.29 -32.56
CA THR A 913 -7.81 21.76 -33.94
C THR A 913 -7.85 20.65 -34.99
N ALA A 914 -8.37 20.98 -36.18
CA ALA A 914 -8.56 20.00 -37.24
C ALA A 914 -7.23 19.44 -37.76
N GLY A 915 -7.23 18.16 -38.14
CA GLY A 915 -6.01 17.46 -38.55
C GLY A 915 -5.16 16.95 -37.38
N GLY A 916 -5.68 17.04 -36.15
CA GLY A 916 -5.04 16.54 -34.93
C GLY A 916 -3.99 17.49 -34.32
N GLY A 917 -3.97 18.76 -34.72
CA GLY A 917 -3.18 19.81 -34.08
C GLY A 917 -1.70 19.50 -33.87
N ASP A 918 -1.27 19.54 -32.62
CA ASP A 918 0.07 19.14 -32.17
C ASP A 918 0.11 17.76 -31.49
N PHE A 919 -1.05 17.08 -31.44
CA PHE A 919 -1.21 15.68 -31.05
C PHE A 919 -0.89 15.41 -29.58
N ASP A 920 -1.06 16.40 -28.72
CA ASP A 920 -0.79 16.30 -27.29
C ASP A 920 -2.03 15.99 -26.45
N TYR A 921 -3.23 16.11 -27.01
CA TYR A 921 -4.53 15.83 -26.40
C TYR A 921 -4.70 16.43 -25.00
N ASN A 922 -4.08 17.57 -24.70
CA ASN A 922 -4.23 18.26 -23.42
C ASN A 922 -4.90 19.64 -23.56
N ASP A 923 -5.39 19.98 -24.76
CA ASP A 923 -6.10 21.24 -25.01
C ASP A 923 -7.26 21.42 -24.02
N LEU A 924 -8.05 20.37 -23.80
CA LEU A 924 -9.00 20.25 -22.70
C LEU A 924 -8.99 18.83 -22.13
N VAL A 925 -8.69 18.70 -20.85
CA VAL A 925 -8.80 17.44 -20.10
C VAL A 925 -10.04 17.50 -19.21
N VAL A 926 -10.79 16.41 -19.23
CA VAL A 926 -12.08 16.25 -18.56
C VAL A 926 -12.02 15.01 -17.68
N GLN A 927 -12.44 15.13 -16.43
CA GLN A 927 -12.64 13.98 -15.53
C GLN A 927 -14.10 13.94 -15.07
N LEU A 928 -14.71 12.76 -15.16
CA LEU A 928 -16.02 12.46 -14.57
C LEU A 928 -15.82 11.68 -13.26
N ASP A 929 -16.39 12.19 -12.17
CA ASP A 929 -16.27 11.59 -10.85
C ASP A 929 -17.64 11.20 -10.32
N PHE A 930 -17.89 9.89 -10.28
CA PHE A 930 -19.19 9.30 -9.97
C PHE A 930 -19.41 9.03 -8.48
N THR A 931 -18.42 9.28 -7.61
CA THR A 931 -18.53 8.97 -6.17
C THR A 931 -18.31 10.18 -5.28
N SER A 932 -17.60 11.21 -5.71
CA SER A 932 -17.23 12.32 -4.82
C SER A 932 -18.40 13.15 -4.30
N ALA A 933 -19.49 13.26 -5.07
CA ALA A 933 -20.68 13.98 -4.65
C ALA A 933 -21.56 13.19 -3.65
N ALA A 934 -21.26 11.90 -3.42
CA ALA A 934 -22.04 11.05 -2.54
C ALA A 934 -21.78 11.34 -1.06
N GLY A 935 -22.73 10.93 -0.21
CA GLY A 935 -22.64 11.10 1.23
C GLY A 935 -22.58 12.57 1.65
N SER A 936 -21.58 12.91 2.44
CA SER A 936 -21.29 14.25 2.95
C SER A 936 -20.49 15.11 1.97
N GLY A 937 -20.12 14.59 0.79
CA GLY A 937 -19.38 15.33 -0.23
C GLY A 937 -17.91 15.63 0.14
N TRP A 938 -17.32 14.84 1.05
CA TRP A 938 -15.94 15.06 1.56
C TRP A 938 -14.85 14.91 0.49
N LEU A 939 -15.18 14.34 -0.66
CA LEU A 939 -14.25 14.14 -1.77
C LEU A 939 -14.43 15.17 -2.89
N LEU A 940 -15.35 16.13 -2.76
CA LEU A 940 -15.45 17.26 -3.69
C LEU A 940 -14.22 18.18 -3.54
N ASP A 941 -14.00 19.05 -4.53
CA ASP A 941 -12.96 20.08 -4.40
C ASP A 941 -13.41 21.15 -3.39
N THR A 942 -12.47 21.62 -2.55
CA THR A 942 -12.75 22.49 -1.39
C THR A 942 -12.30 23.92 -1.56
#